data_AF-A0A925TAE2-F1
#
_entry.id   AF-A0A925TAE2-F1
#
_cell.length_a   1.000
_cell.length_b   1.000
_cell.length_c   1.000
_cell.angle_alpha   90.00
_cell.angle_beta   90.00
_cell.angle_gamma   90.00
#
_symmetry.space_group_name_H-M   'P 1'
#
loop_
_entity.id
_entity.type
_entity.pdbx_description
1 polymer ?
#
loop_
_entity_poly.entity_id
_entity_poly.type
_entity_poly.pdbx_seq_one_letter_code
_entity_poly.pdbx_strand_id
1 'polypeptide(L)'
;MEFVRNVKLFFNEGNSDKTYEIDLCKLGENEYVVNFRYGKRTAALKEGTKTITPVTLSSATLIFDALEKDKRSKGYLGEKEANPGIEFIPPDTDGIAMPEERAILKRLQDAVSGTSSYNTEWKLSRVIWKAGEYRIAAAVPYLVKLIERGDIFQRYSAIWSMGKCAQPSAAPVLRAYYQNKAYAWYLRQTAANALMMTLKGEELTQQLTYFMQALDPAFQNAILNGDETALVQLMHEKVVLPTKREYPLLEDLYLVAAGNSLVKKVLLAFMETLPIEPGYFQHIRHLFKQAELRDDYEMMALFAVRFERQKEMFTSQGAKPGHNYYTHVENLDRYIQPTKELKKPDSQIAYSDKTRNHLRRRVLRNLKTLGTRDDLRYVKLATLLLLNYDENIDTSKSFDTTRYVYTDNRYTAYQTLFPVYHLAVYLNFILYGNNPEMKFNKQGLFWYRGTLVVTQQGSVLRNNPPAKVLSPIEILSSILDKIAKWFSGKKPLVSSAVPVNVIKPQVPEGDAPFAHLWRKSPDDLIHLLINAKINVVSVFAMQQLKDHPGFEKIKQEIAIPVVRGMLSSASGIAQQFGLELATARYDTSAPSAALIAAMNASTLPAARALGLQWTQNNLPLCFGDMDFIMEMMFSNWPEVRSVVKVHLADTFLSLDKARILSGKVIAWLLSLQQASTEKNDTINGGCDILEQHCGQALRQIDMKIIEDLLAGKLQAGKAFAVRLLLIKGDNVDYDGIADTFLKSLLENDFVPVRKAGLCLLSSMSKEELVKRPALMLYSCLSDYTDVRNGIRPVIGKISHQNDQLANWLVSELVPRLMRKETSDALHQDLANLLSNELEAHLHAMDNTTVLRLLYSNYRPAQEFGVMVLEQYIPAASLTIKQVIATGNHELLSVREWCRRFYEQNISRIKFERDEATGLLDAAWDDTRHFAKAFFREHFTKEDWSPESLISIADSVRADVQAFGRELLTSHFEDKDGREYLLKLSQHHNVNMQLFATVYLERYAAGNMDRLEELRPYFYTVLTRVNKARVAKERIFRFLENEAMQSQPFAEYVGHIIAHISGTVSIGDKARCIGIMRSIQTRYTVELPLTVNEFRVRVDIN
;
A
#
# COMPACT_ATOMS: atom_id res chain seq x y z
N MET A 1 54.34 -29.99 24.41
CA MET A 1 53.15 -30.81 24.16
C MET A 1 51.95 -30.08 24.73
N GLU A 2 51.02 -29.65 23.89
CA GLU A 2 49.83 -28.88 24.26
C GLU A 2 48.57 -29.76 24.06
N PHE A 3 47.67 -29.81 25.04
CA PHE A 3 46.43 -30.58 24.92
C PHE A 3 45.42 -29.85 24.03
N VAL A 4 44.95 -30.51 22.98
CA VAL A 4 44.00 -29.96 22.01
C VAL A 4 42.59 -30.48 22.28
N ARG A 5 42.46 -31.77 22.63
CA ARG A 5 41.19 -32.43 22.99
C ARG A 5 41.45 -33.62 23.91
N ASN A 6 40.68 -33.76 24.99
CA ASN A 6 40.73 -34.91 25.89
C ASN A 6 39.31 -35.48 26.07
N VAL A 7 39.20 -36.81 26.14
CA VAL A 7 37.96 -37.51 26.49
C VAL A 7 38.27 -38.62 27.49
N LYS A 8 37.52 -38.67 28.60
CA LYS A 8 37.52 -39.78 29.58
C LYS A 8 36.23 -40.58 29.46
N LEU A 9 36.34 -41.87 29.25
CA LEU A 9 35.24 -42.82 29.15
C LEU A 9 35.31 -43.87 30.26
N PHE A 10 34.16 -44.37 30.67
CA PHE A 10 33.96 -45.31 31.76
C PHE A 10 33.12 -46.48 31.29
N PHE A 11 33.49 -47.69 31.69
CA PHE A 11 32.70 -48.89 31.45
C PHE A 11 32.33 -49.50 32.79
N ASN A 12 31.03 -49.59 33.06
CA ASN A 12 30.49 -50.15 34.29
C ASN A 12 29.40 -51.19 33.97
N GLU A 13 29.74 -52.47 34.05
CA GLU A 13 28.82 -53.60 33.82
C GLU A 13 29.25 -54.80 34.68
N GLY A 14 28.33 -55.30 35.52
CA GLY A 14 28.63 -56.35 36.50
C GLY A 14 29.72 -55.92 37.51
N ASN A 15 30.74 -56.76 37.70
CA ASN A 15 31.90 -56.47 38.56
C ASN A 15 33.01 -55.63 37.86
N SER A 16 32.79 -55.18 36.62
CA SER A 16 33.80 -54.44 35.85
C SER A 16 33.60 -52.93 35.99
N ASP A 17 34.61 -52.24 36.53
CA ASP A 17 34.68 -50.76 36.60
C ASP A 17 35.99 -50.26 35.96
N LYS A 18 35.92 -49.80 34.70
CA LYS A 18 37.10 -49.45 33.88
C LYS A 18 37.05 -48.01 33.41
N THR A 19 38.21 -47.36 33.34
CA THR A 19 38.41 -46.03 32.73
C THR A 19 39.25 -46.16 31.46
N TYR A 20 38.93 -45.33 30.46
CA TYR A 20 39.67 -45.18 29.21
C TYR A 20 39.78 -43.69 28.85
N GLU A 21 40.98 -43.15 28.81
CA GLU A 21 41.26 -41.74 28.47
C GLU A 21 41.89 -41.66 27.08
N ILE A 22 41.52 -40.65 26.29
CA ILE A 22 42.08 -40.36 24.97
C ILE A 22 42.50 -38.90 24.93
N ASP A 23 43.74 -38.65 24.50
CA ASP A 23 44.39 -37.36 24.46
C ASP A 23 44.83 -37.04 23.02
N LEU A 24 44.32 -35.96 22.43
CA LEU A 24 44.86 -35.36 21.21
C LEU A 24 45.76 -34.19 21.63
N CYS A 25 47.04 -34.28 21.30
CA CYS A 25 48.04 -33.31 21.73
C CYS A 25 48.84 -32.77 20.54
N LYS A 26 49.14 -31.47 20.58
CA LYS A 26 50.00 -30.78 19.62
C LYS A 26 51.46 -30.83 20.10
N LEU A 27 52.37 -31.18 19.21
CA LEU A 27 53.82 -31.23 19.47
C LEU A 27 54.58 -30.07 18.79
N GLY A 28 54.10 -29.60 17.63
CA GLY A 28 54.70 -28.51 16.85
C GLY A 28 53.70 -27.90 15.85
N GLU A 29 54.17 -27.09 14.90
CA GLU A 29 53.31 -26.61 13.80
C GLU A 29 52.88 -27.80 12.92
N ASN A 30 51.58 -28.04 12.85
CA ASN A 30 50.94 -29.13 12.10
C ASN A 30 51.33 -30.57 12.52
N GLU A 31 51.92 -30.74 13.70
CA GLU A 31 52.32 -32.04 14.26
C GLU A 31 51.49 -32.40 15.50
N TYR A 32 50.70 -33.47 15.39
CA TYR A 32 49.77 -33.92 16.44
C TYR A 32 49.90 -35.41 16.73
N VAL A 33 49.69 -35.79 17.99
CA VAL A 33 49.65 -37.19 18.44
C VAL A 33 48.36 -37.50 19.18
N VAL A 34 47.92 -38.76 19.10
CA VAL A 34 46.75 -39.30 19.80
C VAL A 34 47.21 -40.36 20.78
N ASN A 35 47.21 -40.02 22.07
CA ASN A 35 47.56 -40.91 23.17
C ASN A 35 46.31 -41.46 23.85
N PHE A 36 46.44 -42.58 24.56
CA PHE A 36 45.36 -43.15 25.34
C PHE A 36 45.86 -43.81 26.61
N ARG A 37 44.99 -43.89 27.62
CA ARG A 37 45.27 -44.53 28.92
C ARG A 37 44.09 -45.41 29.31
N TYR A 38 44.31 -46.60 29.87
CA TYR A 38 43.18 -47.47 30.28
C TYR A 38 43.49 -48.37 31.47
N GLY A 39 42.47 -48.70 32.26
CA GLY A 39 42.64 -49.53 33.46
C GLY A 39 41.37 -49.60 34.32
N LYS A 40 41.48 -50.20 35.51
CA LYS A 40 40.41 -50.17 36.52
C LYS A 40 40.31 -48.76 37.09
N ARG A 41 39.09 -48.24 37.29
CA ARG A 41 38.90 -46.93 37.93
C ARG A 41 39.54 -46.97 39.31
N THR A 42 40.30 -45.93 39.68
CA THR A 42 41.15 -45.81 40.89
C THR A 42 42.46 -46.62 40.91
N ALA A 43 42.82 -47.35 39.86
CA ALA A 43 44.13 -48.01 39.74
C ALA A 43 45.06 -47.25 38.76
N ALA A 44 46.36 -47.55 38.78
CA ALA A 44 47.30 -47.01 37.80
C ALA A 44 46.89 -47.42 36.36
N LEU A 45 46.75 -46.43 35.47
CA LEU A 45 46.31 -46.64 34.09
C LEU A 45 47.50 -47.03 33.20
N LYS A 46 47.29 -47.98 32.29
CA LYS A 46 48.25 -48.34 31.24
C LYS A 46 48.17 -47.33 30.10
N GLU A 47 49.29 -46.73 29.74
CA GLU A 47 49.38 -45.72 28.67
C GLU A 47 49.80 -46.33 27.34
N GLY A 48 49.39 -45.70 26.23
CA GLY A 48 49.79 -46.06 24.87
C GLY A 48 49.53 -44.92 23.88
N THR A 49 50.03 -45.07 22.65
CA THR A 49 49.79 -44.10 21.57
C THR A 49 49.21 -44.78 20.33
N LYS A 50 48.32 -44.10 19.62
CA LYS A 50 47.81 -44.53 18.29
C LYS A 50 48.62 -43.95 17.14
N THR A 51 49.48 -42.98 17.41
CA THR A 51 50.30 -42.29 16.42
C THR A 51 51.74 -42.32 16.90
N ILE A 52 52.48 -43.36 16.47
CA ILE A 52 53.89 -43.54 16.84
C ILE A 52 54.74 -42.38 16.29
N THR A 53 54.34 -41.82 15.14
CA THR A 53 54.86 -40.58 14.57
C THR A 53 53.77 -39.50 14.55
N PRO A 54 54.13 -38.21 14.68
CA PRO A 54 53.17 -37.11 14.60
C PRO A 54 52.47 -37.05 13.23
N VAL A 55 51.19 -36.69 13.22
CA VAL A 55 50.36 -36.56 12.00
C VAL A 55 49.70 -35.19 11.94
N THR A 56 49.13 -34.85 10.78
CA THR A 56 48.36 -33.60 10.62
C THR A 56 47.13 -33.58 11.52
N LEU A 57 46.61 -32.38 11.85
CA LEU A 57 45.41 -32.24 12.67
C LEU A 57 44.21 -33.03 12.13
N SER A 58 44.04 -33.05 10.81
CA SER A 58 42.93 -33.77 10.17
C SER A 58 42.99 -35.29 10.40
N SER A 59 44.18 -35.88 10.22
CA SER A 59 44.42 -37.31 10.47
C SER A 59 44.35 -37.65 11.96
N ALA A 60 44.92 -36.81 12.84
CA ALA A 60 44.84 -36.99 14.29
C ALA A 60 43.38 -36.96 14.79
N THR A 61 42.57 -36.04 14.25
CA THR A 61 41.14 -35.95 14.58
C THR A 61 40.38 -37.20 14.14
N LEU A 62 40.64 -37.72 12.93
CA LEU A 62 40.03 -38.97 12.46
C LEU A 62 40.41 -40.18 13.33
N ILE A 63 41.66 -40.29 13.74
CA ILE A 63 42.15 -41.37 14.60
C ILE A 63 41.54 -41.26 16.00
N PHE A 64 41.47 -40.04 16.55
CA PHE A 64 40.81 -39.77 17.82
C PHE A 64 39.34 -40.18 17.80
N ASP A 65 38.59 -39.70 16.78
CA ASP A 65 37.16 -39.99 16.64
C ASP A 65 36.91 -41.49 16.42
N ALA A 66 37.77 -42.17 15.64
CA ALA A 66 37.68 -43.61 15.43
C ALA A 66 37.93 -44.41 16.73
N LEU A 67 38.91 -43.99 17.53
CA LEU A 67 39.21 -44.63 18.81
C LEU A 67 38.09 -44.40 19.83
N GLU A 68 37.57 -43.17 19.92
CA GLU A 68 36.42 -42.85 20.77
C GLU A 68 35.20 -43.69 20.38
N LYS A 69 34.91 -43.77 19.07
CA LYS A 69 33.81 -44.58 18.53
C LYS A 69 33.95 -46.07 18.84
N ASP A 70 35.14 -46.65 18.69
CA ASP A 70 35.40 -48.05 19.04
C ASP A 70 35.07 -48.32 20.52
N LYS A 71 35.52 -47.45 21.43
CA LYS A 71 35.26 -47.62 22.87
C LYS A 71 33.80 -47.43 23.22
N ARG A 72 33.14 -46.41 22.67
CA ARG A 72 31.70 -46.21 22.86
C ARG A 72 30.87 -47.39 22.34
N SER A 73 31.23 -47.98 21.21
CA SER A 73 30.57 -49.18 20.68
C SER A 73 30.68 -50.40 21.60
N LYS A 74 31.74 -50.43 22.43
CA LYS A 74 31.99 -51.46 23.45
C LYS A 74 31.35 -51.14 24.81
N GLY A 75 30.48 -50.12 24.88
CA GLY A 75 29.72 -49.78 26.07
C GLY A 75 30.41 -48.78 27.01
N TYR A 76 31.49 -48.12 26.59
CA TYR A 76 32.12 -47.06 27.39
C TYR A 76 31.34 -45.74 27.25
N LEU A 77 31.06 -45.07 28.36
CA LEU A 77 30.28 -43.82 28.48
C LEU A 77 31.16 -42.68 29.06
N GLY A 78 30.98 -41.43 28.65
CA GLY A 78 31.72 -40.30 29.25
C GLY A 78 31.38 -40.06 30.73
N GLU A 79 32.21 -39.33 31.47
CA GLU A 79 32.01 -39.06 32.92
C GLU A 79 30.62 -38.52 33.28
N LYS A 80 30.10 -37.62 32.44
CA LYS A 80 28.77 -37.00 32.60
C LYS A 80 27.62 -37.85 32.04
N GLU A 81 27.94 -38.95 31.36
CA GLU A 81 27.00 -39.87 30.70
C GLU A 81 26.89 -41.21 31.44
N ALA A 82 27.93 -41.56 32.20
CA ALA A 82 27.96 -42.69 33.11
C ALA A 82 27.06 -42.40 34.32
N ASN A 83 25.75 -42.60 34.16
CA ASN A 83 24.84 -42.58 35.29
C ASN A 83 25.08 -43.86 36.12
N PRO A 84 25.50 -43.76 37.40
CA PRO A 84 25.66 -44.95 38.22
C PRO A 84 24.26 -45.50 38.56
N GLY A 85 23.88 -46.62 37.94
CA GLY A 85 22.88 -47.53 38.52
C GLY A 85 21.43 -47.47 38.01
N ILE A 86 21.14 -47.19 36.73
CA ILE A 86 19.84 -47.64 36.19
C ILE A 86 19.96 -49.13 35.88
N GLU A 87 19.49 -49.96 36.82
CA GLU A 87 19.36 -51.40 36.61
C GLU A 87 18.38 -51.64 35.44
N PHE A 88 18.85 -52.36 34.42
CA PHE A 88 18.01 -52.67 33.26
C PHE A 88 16.99 -53.74 33.67
N ILE A 89 15.77 -53.31 33.97
CA ILE A 89 14.64 -54.22 34.17
C ILE A 89 13.95 -54.39 32.81
N PRO A 90 13.88 -55.61 32.25
CA PRO A 90 13.08 -55.87 31.08
C PRO A 90 11.63 -55.48 31.38
N PRO A 91 11.01 -54.58 30.61
CA PRO A 91 9.61 -54.22 30.81
C PRO A 91 8.73 -55.45 30.59
N ASP A 92 7.70 -55.61 31.42
CA ASP A 92 6.66 -56.62 31.22
C ASP A 92 5.90 -56.34 29.92
N THR A 93 5.87 -57.32 29.02
CA THR A 93 5.23 -57.23 27.70
C THR A 93 3.94 -58.03 27.60
N ASP A 94 3.54 -58.74 28.65
CA ASP A 94 2.43 -59.72 28.60
C ASP A 94 1.05 -59.04 28.49
N GLY A 95 0.96 -57.75 28.83
CA GLY A 95 -0.27 -56.93 28.74
C GLY A 95 -0.46 -56.12 27.44
N ILE A 96 0.40 -56.25 26.43
CA ILE A 96 0.36 -55.38 25.24
C ILE A 96 -0.64 -55.92 24.21
N ALA A 97 -1.75 -55.19 24.02
CA ALA A 97 -2.85 -55.58 23.15
C ALA A 97 -2.57 -55.45 21.64
N MET A 98 -1.78 -54.45 21.22
CA MET A 98 -1.50 -54.19 19.80
C MET A 98 -0.35 -55.07 19.27
N PRO A 99 -0.55 -55.88 18.21
CA PRO A 99 0.48 -56.74 17.63
C PRO A 99 1.72 -55.97 17.15
N GLU A 100 1.53 -54.77 16.59
CA GLU A 100 2.60 -53.92 16.07
C GLU A 100 3.54 -53.45 17.19
N GLU A 101 2.98 -53.07 18.35
CA GLU A 101 3.76 -52.62 19.51
C GLU A 101 4.59 -53.76 20.09
N ARG A 102 4.00 -54.96 20.19
CA ARG A 102 4.70 -56.18 20.62
C ARG A 102 5.85 -56.51 19.67
N ALA A 103 5.63 -56.39 18.36
CA ALA A 103 6.68 -56.63 17.36
C ALA A 103 7.83 -55.61 17.46
N ILE A 104 7.52 -54.34 17.71
CA ILE A 104 8.53 -53.29 17.92
C ILE A 104 9.35 -53.58 19.18
N LEU A 105 8.70 -53.87 20.31
CA LEU A 105 9.39 -54.16 21.57
C LEU A 105 10.25 -55.41 21.47
N LYS A 106 9.76 -56.47 20.81
CA LYS A 106 10.54 -57.69 20.62
C LYS A 106 11.82 -57.43 19.83
N ARG A 107 11.75 -56.60 18.78
CA ARG A 107 12.94 -56.20 18.00
C ARG A 107 13.91 -55.33 18.81
N LEU A 108 13.41 -54.49 19.71
CA LEU A 108 14.27 -53.71 20.62
C LEU A 108 14.95 -54.61 21.66
N GLN A 109 14.22 -55.60 22.19
CA GLN A 109 14.78 -56.62 23.07
C GLN A 109 15.88 -57.39 22.35
N ASP A 110 15.60 -57.91 21.16
CA ASP A 110 16.55 -58.62 20.30
C ASP A 110 17.84 -57.82 20.05
N ALA A 111 17.71 -56.51 19.78
CA ALA A 111 18.86 -55.63 19.60
C ALA A 111 19.70 -55.43 20.88
N VAL A 112 19.06 -55.52 22.06
CA VAL A 112 19.78 -55.47 23.34
C VAL A 112 20.50 -56.78 23.64
N SER A 113 19.86 -57.92 23.38
CA SER A 113 20.38 -59.28 23.61
C SER A 113 21.30 -59.80 22.50
N GLY A 114 21.39 -59.13 21.36
CA GLY A 114 22.16 -59.59 20.20
C GLY A 114 21.53 -60.78 19.48
N THR A 115 20.21 -60.97 19.63
CA THR A 115 19.43 -62.05 19.00
C THR A 115 18.62 -61.52 17.82
N SER A 116 17.99 -62.41 17.04
CA SER A 116 17.01 -62.02 16.03
C SER A 116 15.83 -62.99 16.05
N SER A 117 14.65 -62.50 16.43
CA SER A 117 13.41 -63.28 16.47
C SER A 117 12.62 -63.21 15.15
N TYR A 118 13.08 -62.44 14.16
CA TYR A 118 12.38 -62.23 12.88
C TYR A 118 13.31 -62.42 11.68
N ASN A 119 12.78 -63.00 10.59
CA ASN A 119 13.51 -63.18 9.33
C ASN A 119 13.63 -61.88 8.50
N THR A 120 12.82 -60.88 8.80
CA THR A 120 12.86 -59.58 8.11
C THR A 120 13.86 -58.64 8.79
N GLU A 121 14.80 -58.11 8.02
CA GLU A 121 15.81 -57.17 8.51
C GLU A 121 15.27 -55.72 8.54
N TRP A 122 15.25 -55.11 9.72
CA TRP A 122 14.92 -53.68 9.90
C TRP A 122 16.12 -52.96 10.48
N LYS A 123 16.49 -51.81 9.91
CA LYS A 123 17.50 -50.93 10.53
C LYS A 123 17.03 -50.54 11.94
N LEU A 124 17.90 -50.68 12.94
CA LEU A 124 17.57 -50.42 14.34
C LEU A 124 17.05 -49.00 14.58
N SER A 125 17.62 -47.99 13.90
CA SER A 125 17.12 -46.61 13.93
C SER A 125 15.66 -46.50 13.47
N ARG A 126 15.20 -47.34 12.54
CA ARG A 126 13.81 -47.38 12.09
C ARG A 126 12.88 -48.06 13.10
N VAL A 127 13.35 -49.12 13.78
CA VAL A 127 12.61 -49.77 14.89
C VAL A 127 12.43 -48.77 16.03
N ILE A 128 13.51 -48.09 16.43
CA ILE A 128 13.48 -47.03 17.45
C ILE A 128 12.51 -45.92 17.06
N TRP A 129 12.61 -45.38 15.83
CA TRP A 129 11.68 -44.37 15.33
C TRP A 129 10.22 -44.81 15.44
N LYS A 130 9.93 -46.08 15.11
CA LYS A 130 8.59 -46.64 15.20
C LYS A 130 8.11 -46.72 16.65
N ALA A 131 8.98 -47.02 17.61
CA ALA A 131 8.61 -46.98 19.03
C ALA A 131 8.14 -45.57 19.46
N GLY A 132 8.82 -44.52 19.01
CA GLY A 132 8.39 -43.13 19.24
C GLY A 132 7.09 -42.77 18.50
N GLU A 133 6.96 -43.15 17.23
CA GLU A 133 5.74 -42.91 16.42
C GLU A 133 4.51 -43.58 17.07
N TYR A 134 4.70 -44.75 17.68
CA TYR A 134 3.68 -45.47 18.42
C TYR A 134 3.54 -45.01 19.89
N ARG A 135 4.44 -44.16 20.38
CA ARG A 135 4.50 -43.68 21.78
C ARG A 135 4.55 -44.81 22.81
N ILE A 136 5.30 -45.87 22.51
CA ILE A 136 5.37 -47.07 23.34
C ILE A 136 6.18 -46.77 24.61
N ALA A 137 5.49 -46.56 25.74
CA ALA A 137 6.12 -46.27 27.03
C ALA A 137 7.17 -47.32 27.43
N ALA A 138 6.82 -48.60 27.27
CA ALA A 138 7.69 -49.74 27.56
C ALA A 138 8.97 -49.78 26.71
N ALA A 139 9.08 -49.00 25.63
CA ALA A 139 10.30 -48.98 24.83
C ALA A 139 11.46 -48.26 25.53
N VAL A 140 11.16 -47.33 26.45
CA VAL A 140 12.16 -46.38 27.00
C VAL A 140 13.38 -47.06 27.64
N PRO A 141 13.26 -48.12 28.46
CA PRO A 141 14.43 -48.83 28.99
C PRO A 141 15.36 -49.36 27.89
N TYR A 142 14.80 -49.87 26.79
CA TYR A 142 15.60 -50.31 25.63
C TYR A 142 16.22 -49.12 24.91
N LEU A 143 15.49 -48.01 24.74
CA LEU A 143 16.00 -46.81 24.06
C LEU A 143 17.21 -46.22 24.79
N VAL A 144 17.15 -46.15 26.12
CA VAL A 144 18.26 -45.68 26.97
C VAL A 144 19.50 -46.56 26.78
N LYS A 145 19.34 -47.88 26.67
CA LYS A 145 20.46 -48.82 26.50
C LYS A 145 21.04 -48.80 25.08
N LEU A 146 20.22 -48.51 24.07
CA LEU A 146 20.60 -48.57 22.66
C LEU A 146 21.12 -47.24 22.10
N ILE A 147 20.95 -46.12 22.80
CA ILE A 147 21.28 -44.78 22.27
C ILE A 147 22.76 -44.60 21.87
N GLU A 148 23.70 -45.26 22.57
CA GLU A 148 25.14 -45.19 22.28
C GLU A 148 25.66 -46.29 21.35
N ARG A 149 24.85 -47.33 21.07
CA ARG A 149 25.31 -48.51 20.31
C ARG A 149 25.30 -48.32 18.79
N GLY A 150 24.93 -47.15 18.28
CA GLY A 150 24.69 -46.92 16.85
C GLY A 150 25.27 -45.62 16.31
N ASP A 151 24.88 -45.33 15.07
CA ASP A 151 25.28 -44.10 14.39
C ASP A 151 24.49 -42.87 14.88
N ILE A 152 24.83 -41.71 14.31
CA ILE A 152 24.20 -40.43 14.63
C ILE A 152 22.67 -40.48 14.39
N PHE A 153 22.19 -41.24 13.40
CA PHE A 153 20.76 -41.36 13.12
C PHE A 153 20.03 -42.20 14.15
N GLN A 154 20.64 -43.28 14.63
CA GLN A 154 20.12 -44.08 15.74
C GLN A 154 20.00 -43.23 17.01
N ARG A 155 21.06 -42.47 17.33
CA ARG A 155 21.08 -41.55 18.48
C ARG A 155 19.97 -40.50 18.40
N TYR A 156 19.86 -39.81 17.27
CA TYR A 156 18.77 -38.85 17.02
C TYR A 156 17.38 -39.51 17.17
N SER A 157 17.20 -40.70 16.59
CA SER A 157 15.93 -41.44 16.66
C SER A 157 15.59 -41.84 18.09
N ALA A 158 16.58 -42.22 18.90
CA ALA A 158 16.38 -42.58 20.30
C ALA A 158 15.96 -41.37 21.15
N ILE A 159 16.63 -40.23 21.03
CA ILE A 159 16.24 -38.98 21.72
C ILE A 159 14.83 -38.57 21.34
N TRP A 160 14.54 -38.52 20.04
CA TRP A 160 13.20 -38.17 19.54
C TRP A 160 12.14 -39.14 20.06
N SER A 161 12.42 -40.44 20.05
CA SER A 161 11.47 -41.47 20.49
C SER A 161 11.25 -41.45 22.00
N MET A 162 12.29 -41.20 22.81
CA MET A 162 12.15 -41.00 24.25
C MET A 162 11.24 -39.81 24.57
N GLY A 163 11.38 -38.69 23.84
CA GLY A 163 10.46 -37.56 23.95
C GLY A 163 9.02 -37.92 23.62
N LYS A 164 8.78 -38.64 22.51
CA LYS A 164 7.43 -39.08 22.12
C LYS A 164 6.80 -40.11 23.06
N CYS A 165 7.60 -41.01 23.65
CA CYS A 165 7.14 -41.95 24.66
C CYS A 165 6.85 -41.26 26.01
N ALA A 166 7.40 -40.07 26.23
CA ALA A 166 7.08 -39.16 27.34
C ALA A 166 7.15 -39.81 28.73
N GLN A 167 8.15 -40.67 28.96
CA GLN A 167 8.35 -41.33 30.26
C GLN A 167 9.36 -40.57 31.14
N PRO A 168 9.04 -40.31 32.42
CA PRO A 168 9.95 -39.63 33.35
C PRO A 168 11.32 -40.31 33.50
N SER A 169 11.37 -41.64 33.35
CA SER A 169 12.62 -42.42 33.41
C SER A 169 13.65 -42.06 32.33
N ALA A 170 13.24 -41.40 31.24
CA ALA A 170 14.16 -40.89 30.23
C ALA A 170 14.81 -39.54 30.61
N ALA A 171 14.26 -38.80 31.58
CA ALA A 171 14.68 -37.43 31.88
C ALA A 171 16.18 -37.29 32.23
N PRO A 172 16.80 -38.18 33.04
CA PRO A 172 18.24 -38.06 33.35
C PRO A 172 19.12 -38.16 32.10
N VAL A 173 18.80 -39.07 31.18
CA VAL A 173 19.54 -39.29 29.93
C VAL A 173 19.37 -38.08 29.00
N LEU A 174 18.13 -37.60 28.84
CA LEU A 174 17.84 -36.43 28.01
C LEU A 174 18.52 -35.15 28.55
N ARG A 175 18.55 -34.98 29.88
CA ARG A 175 19.24 -33.87 30.54
C ARG A 175 20.75 -33.92 30.32
N ALA A 176 21.37 -35.09 30.47
CA ALA A 176 22.80 -35.28 30.19
C ALA A 176 23.14 -34.92 28.74
N TYR A 177 22.29 -35.34 27.79
CA TYR A 177 22.44 -35.02 26.38
C TYR A 177 22.32 -33.53 26.07
N TYR A 178 21.32 -32.87 26.67
CA TYR A 178 21.12 -31.43 26.51
C TYR A 178 22.30 -30.61 27.06
N GLN A 179 22.80 -30.96 28.24
CA GLN A 179 23.84 -30.22 28.95
C GLN A 179 25.25 -30.47 28.40
N ASN A 180 25.49 -31.60 27.73
CA ASN A 180 26.81 -31.92 27.19
C ASN A 180 27.09 -31.14 25.89
N LYS A 181 27.93 -30.11 26.00
CA LYS A 181 28.38 -29.26 24.87
C LYS A 181 29.18 -30.01 23.79
N ALA A 182 29.66 -31.23 24.06
CA ALA A 182 30.36 -32.06 23.07
C ALA A 182 29.40 -32.59 21.98
N TYR A 183 28.10 -32.68 22.26
CA TYR A 183 27.13 -33.10 21.25
C TYR A 183 26.79 -31.99 20.27
N ALA A 184 26.56 -32.39 19.02
CA ALA A 184 26.07 -31.50 17.98
C ALA A 184 24.81 -30.77 18.45
N TRP A 185 24.75 -29.47 18.20
CA TRP A 185 23.72 -28.60 18.76
C TRP A 185 22.29 -29.10 18.50
N TYR A 186 22.00 -29.65 17.31
CA TYR A 186 20.64 -30.10 16.97
C TYR A 186 20.20 -31.30 17.81
N LEU A 187 21.15 -32.14 18.27
CA LEU A 187 20.86 -33.23 19.20
C LEU A 187 20.52 -32.66 20.58
N ARG A 188 21.29 -31.66 21.04
CA ARG A 188 21.05 -30.99 22.32
C ARG A 188 19.67 -30.35 22.36
N GLN A 189 19.26 -29.66 21.30
CA GLN A 189 17.91 -29.08 21.23
C GLN A 189 16.81 -30.12 21.14
N THR A 190 17.03 -31.20 20.40
CA THR A 190 16.07 -32.32 20.35
C THR A 190 15.94 -32.94 21.75
N ALA A 191 17.03 -33.04 22.50
CA ALA A 191 17.02 -33.51 23.88
C ALA A 191 16.34 -32.53 24.84
N ALA A 192 16.53 -31.22 24.68
CA ALA A 192 15.83 -30.20 25.47
C ALA A 192 14.30 -30.29 25.30
N ASN A 193 13.86 -30.39 24.04
CA ASN A 193 12.43 -30.53 23.72
C ASN A 193 11.87 -31.87 24.22
N ALA A 194 12.60 -32.98 24.01
CA ALA A 194 12.22 -34.28 24.54
C ALA A 194 12.15 -34.29 26.07
N LEU A 195 13.11 -33.63 26.75
CA LEU A 195 13.14 -33.52 28.21
C LEU A 195 11.88 -32.84 28.71
N MET A 196 11.49 -31.69 28.16
CA MET A 196 10.24 -31.01 28.53
C MET A 196 9.00 -31.89 28.37
N MET A 197 8.97 -32.79 27.39
CA MET A 197 7.84 -33.73 27.21
C MET A 197 7.81 -34.83 28.28
N THR A 198 8.95 -35.12 28.93
CA THR A 198 9.07 -36.13 29.98
C THR A 198 8.86 -35.59 31.40
N LEU A 199 9.11 -34.29 31.61
CA LEU A 199 8.95 -33.62 32.90
C LEU A 199 7.48 -33.24 33.16
N LYS A 200 7.09 -33.16 34.43
CA LYS A 200 5.74 -32.75 34.87
C LYS A 200 5.83 -31.88 36.13
N GLY A 201 4.78 -31.11 36.42
CA GLY A 201 4.66 -30.34 37.66
C GLY A 201 5.81 -29.35 37.86
N GLU A 202 6.31 -29.28 39.09
CA GLU A 202 7.36 -28.33 39.49
C GLU A 202 8.66 -28.49 38.68
N GLU A 203 9.07 -29.71 38.34
CA GLU A 203 10.29 -29.94 37.55
C GLU A 203 10.21 -29.32 36.15
N LEU A 204 9.03 -29.34 35.53
CA LEU A 204 8.81 -28.69 34.24
C LEU A 204 8.87 -27.16 34.39
N THR A 205 8.24 -26.61 35.43
CA THR A 205 8.28 -25.17 35.73
C THR A 205 9.70 -24.69 35.95
N GLN A 206 10.49 -25.40 36.77
CA GLN A 206 11.90 -25.10 36.99
C GLN A 206 12.71 -25.15 35.69
N GLN A 207 12.45 -26.13 34.84
CA GLN A 207 13.13 -26.27 33.54
C GLN A 207 12.78 -25.13 32.57
N LEU A 208 11.53 -24.67 32.55
CA LEU A 208 11.07 -23.53 31.73
C LEU A 208 11.68 -22.22 32.24
N THR A 209 11.72 -22.02 33.56
CA THR A 209 12.40 -20.86 34.18
C THR A 209 13.88 -20.84 33.84
N TYR A 210 14.55 -21.99 33.85
CA TYR A 210 15.95 -22.11 33.43
C TYR A 210 16.15 -21.65 31.97
N PHE A 211 15.25 -22.01 31.06
CA PHE A 211 15.32 -21.52 29.68
C PHE A 211 15.05 -20.02 29.57
N MET A 212 14.09 -19.48 30.33
CA MET A 212 13.81 -18.03 30.37
C MET A 212 15.03 -17.24 30.86
N GLN A 213 15.69 -17.70 31.92
CA GLN A 213 16.88 -17.05 32.49
C GLN A 213 18.13 -17.14 31.60
N ALA A 214 18.14 -18.07 30.64
CA ALA A 214 19.23 -18.22 29.67
C ALA A 214 19.14 -17.22 28.50
N LEU A 215 18.02 -16.52 28.33
CA LEU A 215 17.88 -15.49 27.30
C LEU A 215 18.67 -14.22 27.63
N ASP A 216 18.91 -13.37 26.64
CA ASP A 216 19.50 -12.04 26.85
C ASP A 216 18.59 -11.17 27.76
N PRO A 217 19.14 -10.34 28.67
CA PRO A 217 18.36 -9.54 29.62
C PRO A 217 17.27 -8.67 28.97
N ALA A 218 17.48 -8.18 27.74
CA ALA A 218 16.47 -7.39 27.03
C ALA A 218 15.22 -8.23 26.71
N PHE A 219 15.40 -9.48 26.28
CA PHE A 219 14.28 -10.40 26.06
C PHE A 219 13.61 -10.77 27.38
N GLN A 220 14.37 -11.01 28.45
CA GLN A 220 13.80 -11.30 29.76
C GLN A 220 12.87 -10.18 30.23
N ASN A 221 13.33 -8.92 30.16
CA ASN A 221 12.55 -7.76 30.55
C ASN A 221 11.29 -7.60 29.70
N ALA A 222 11.39 -7.74 28.38
CA ALA A 222 10.24 -7.62 27.50
C ALA A 222 9.19 -8.74 27.76
N ILE A 223 9.63 -9.97 28.03
CA ILE A 223 8.74 -11.08 28.40
C ILE A 223 8.05 -10.82 29.75
N LEU A 224 8.81 -10.40 30.76
CA LEU A 224 8.29 -10.15 32.11
C LEU A 224 7.26 -9.00 32.14
N ASN A 225 7.47 -7.98 31.32
CA ASN A 225 6.57 -6.83 31.22
C ASN A 225 5.38 -7.07 30.27
N GLY A 226 5.33 -8.21 29.58
CA GLY A 226 4.29 -8.48 28.59
C GLY A 226 4.37 -7.58 27.34
N ASP A 227 5.54 -7.03 27.03
CA ASP A 227 5.73 -6.06 25.94
C ASP A 227 5.93 -6.76 24.58
N GLU A 228 4.81 -7.01 23.90
CA GLU A 228 4.78 -7.62 22.57
C GLU A 228 5.61 -6.83 21.54
N THR A 229 5.56 -5.50 21.60
CA THR A 229 6.21 -4.63 20.62
C THR A 229 7.73 -4.69 20.78
N ALA A 230 8.21 -4.61 22.02
CA ALA A 230 9.64 -4.75 22.31
C ALA A 230 10.17 -6.12 21.88
N LEU A 231 9.40 -7.21 22.07
CA LEU A 231 9.81 -8.53 21.61
C LEU A 231 9.93 -8.62 20.08
N VAL A 232 8.98 -8.06 19.34
CA VAL A 232 9.04 -7.99 17.88
C VAL A 232 10.26 -7.21 17.41
N GLN A 233 10.53 -6.06 18.03
CA GLN A 233 11.69 -5.23 17.71
C GLN A 233 13.00 -5.99 17.98
N LEU A 234 13.15 -6.60 19.16
CA LEU A 234 14.34 -7.36 19.54
C LEU A 234 14.59 -8.54 18.60
N MET A 235 13.55 -9.28 18.18
CA MET A 235 13.72 -10.34 17.18
C MET A 235 14.20 -9.81 15.85
N HIS A 236 13.65 -8.68 15.37
CA HIS A 236 14.10 -8.07 14.13
C HIS A 236 15.57 -7.64 14.22
N GLU A 237 15.95 -6.96 15.30
CA GLU A 237 17.31 -6.51 15.56
C GLU A 237 18.34 -7.64 15.66
N LYS A 238 17.97 -8.76 16.28
CA LYS A 238 18.90 -9.87 16.55
C LYS A 238 18.89 -10.96 15.48
N VAL A 239 17.86 -11.05 14.65
CA VAL A 239 17.74 -12.11 13.62
C VAL A 239 17.80 -11.57 12.19
N VAL A 240 17.25 -10.38 11.93
CA VAL A 240 17.16 -9.83 10.56
C VAL A 240 18.34 -8.91 10.24
N LEU A 241 18.67 -7.97 11.12
CA LEU A 241 19.73 -6.97 10.88
C LEU A 241 21.17 -7.53 10.80
N PRO A 242 21.59 -8.56 11.57
CA PRO A 242 22.98 -8.99 11.57
C PRO A 242 23.40 -9.60 10.23
N THR A 243 24.55 -9.16 9.71
CA THR A 243 25.17 -9.71 8.48
C THR A 243 25.68 -11.14 8.66
N LYS A 244 26.11 -11.50 9.87
CA LYS A 244 26.34 -12.88 10.31
C LYS A 244 25.29 -13.24 11.33
N ARG A 245 24.49 -14.25 11.01
CA ARG A 245 23.40 -14.70 11.89
C ARG A 245 23.99 -15.57 12.99
N GLU A 246 23.80 -15.14 14.24
CA GLU A 246 24.21 -15.89 15.41
C GLU A 246 23.23 -17.02 15.70
N TYR A 247 23.78 -18.07 16.31
CA TYR A 247 23.04 -19.27 16.69
C TYR A 247 22.98 -19.33 18.22
N PRO A 248 21.83 -19.56 18.89
CA PRO A 248 20.58 -20.17 18.42
C PRO A 248 19.28 -19.48 18.92
N LEU A 249 19.19 -18.15 18.83
CA LEU A 249 18.11 -17.38 19.48
C LEU A 249 16.68 -17.89 19.20
N LEU A 250 16.34 -18.21 17.95
CA LEU A 250 14.99 -18.67 17.58
C LEU A 250 14.61 -19.99 18.24
N GLU A 251 15.57 -20.89 18.40
CA GLU A 251 15.34 -22.17 19.02
C GLU A 251 15.29 -22.09 20.54
N ASP A 252 16.03 -21.16 21.15
CA ASP A 252 15.93 -20.87 22.58
C ASP A 252 14.59 -20.19 22.92
N LEU A 253 14.13 -19.25 22.09
CA LEU A 253 12.78 -18.66 22.20
C LEU A 253 11.69 -19.72 22.04
N TYR A 254 11.88 -20.72 21.18
CA TYR A 254 10.93 -21.82 21.04
C TYR A 254 10.84 -22.71 22.29
N LEU A 255 11.95 -22.89 23.02
CA LEU A 255 11.92 -23.56 24.33
C LEU A 255 11.10 -22.77 25.35
N VAL A 256 11.23 -21.44 25.37
CA VAL A 256 10.48 -20.56 26.28
C VAL A 256 9.00 -20.47 25.88
N ALA A 257 8.69 -20.48 24.59
CA ALA A 257 7.32 -20.51 24.05
C ALA A 257 6.49 -21.70 24.55
N ALA A 258 7.15 -22.77 25.02
CA ALA A 258 6.48 -23.91 25.64
C ALA A 258 5.69 -23.56 26.90
N GLY A 259 6.13 -22.54 27.65
CA GLY A 259 5.52 -22.08 28.89
C GLY A 259 5.01 -20.64 28.85
N ASN A 260 5.18 -19.95 27.72
CA ASN A 260 4.84 -18.53 27.59
C ASN A 260 4.06 -18.27 26.29
N SER A 261 2.78 -17.92 26.42
CA SER A 261 1.87 -17.69 25.30
C SER A 261 2.22 -16.45 24.47
N LEU A 262 2.74 -15.39 25.10
CA LEU A 262 3.18 -14.18 24.41
C LEU A 262 4.37 -14.48 23.49
N VAL A 263 5.40 -15.17 24.00
CA VAL A 263 6.56 -15.59 23.21
C VAL A 263 6.11 -16.50 22.07
N LYS A 264 5.20 -17.46 22.33
CA LYS A 264 4.65 -18.34 21.29
C LYS A 264 3.96 -17.53 20.18
N LYS A 265 3.08 -16.60 20.53
CA LYS A 265 2.37 -15.73 19.60
C LYS A 265 3.35 -14.94 18.73
N VAL A 266 4.30 -14.25 19.35
CA VAL A 266 5.30 -13.41 18.70
C VAL A 266 6.21 -14.24 17.78
N LEU A 267 6.67 -15.40 18.25
CA LEU A 267 7.50 -16.31 17.46
C LEU A 267 6.74 -16.86 16.25
N LEU A 268 5.49 -17.29 16.39
CA LEU A 268 4.67 -17.75 15.25
C LEU A 268 4.53 -16.66 14.18
N ALA A 269 4.18 -15.44 14.58
CA ALA A 269 4.04 -14.30 13.67
C ALA A 269 5.38 -13.99 12.96
N PHE A 270 6.50 -14.06 13.68
CA PHE A 270 7.82 -13.84 13.09
C PHE A 270 8.25 -14.96 12.14
N MET A 271 7.98 -16.21 12.50
CA MET A 271 8.26 -17.34 11.62
C MET A 271 7.39 -17.35 10.36
N GLU A 272 6.26 -16.64 10.33
CA GLU A 272 5.45 -16.44 9.13
C GLU A 272 6.17 -15.54 8.10
N THR A 273 6.90 -14.53 8.57
CA THR A 273 7.55 -13.51 7.71
C THR A 273 8.96 -13.89 7.24
N LEU A 274 9.70 -14.71 7.99
CA LEU A 274 11.09 -15.06 7.65
C LEU A 274 11.22 -15.81 6.31
N PRO A 275 12.08 -15.40 5.36
CA PRO A 275 12.19 -16.06 4.07
C PRO A 275 12.83 -17.46 4.17
N ILE A 276 12.38 -18.41 3.34
CA ILE A 276 12.99 -19.75 3.23
C ILE A 276 14.24 -19.68 2.35
N GLU A 277 15.28 -19.03 2.87
CA GLU A 277 16.54 -18.73 2.19
C GLU A 277 17.77 -19.17 3.02
N PRO A 278 18.98 -19.19 2.43
CA PRO A 278 20.20 -19.50 3.17
C PRO A 278 20.31 -18.66 4.45
N GLY A 279 20.78 -19.30 5.52
CA GLY A 279 20.90 -18.75 6.86
C GLY A 279 19.59 -18.64 7.67
N TYR A 280 18.40 -18.67 7.06
CA TYR A 280 17.12 -18.76 7.80
C TYR A 280 16.53 -20.17 7.74
N PHE A 281 16.63 -20.83 6.58
CA PHE A 281 16.01 -22.13 6.35
C PHE A 281 16.51 -23.21 7.32
N GLN A 282 17.76 -23.11 7.80
CA GLN A 282 18.27 -24.03 8.82
C GLN A 282 17.43 -23.98 10.10
N HIS A 283 17.14 -22.78 10.61
CA HIS A 283 16.30 -22.57 11.79
C HIS A 283 14.87 -23.03 11.55
N ILE A 284 14.28 -22.66 10.40
CA ILE A 284 12.94 -23.12 9.99
C ILE A 284 12.86 -24.65 10.01
N ARG A 285 13.84 -25.33 9.42
CA ARG A 285 13.90 -26.80 9.37
C ARG A 285 14.11 -27.42 10.74
N HIS A 286 14.88 -26.78 11.62
CA HIS A 286 15.08 -27.26 12.99
C HIS A 286 13.80 -27.11 13.81
N LEU A 287 13.21 -25.92 13.84
CA LEU A 287 11.94 -25.66 14.51
C LEU A 287 10.81 -26.54 13.98
N PHE A 288 10.71 -26.76 12.67
CA PHE A 288 9.74 -27.70 12.10
C PHE A 288 9.87 -29.12 12.68
N LYS A 289 11.11 -29.62 12.86
CA LYS A 289 11.35 -30.93 13.47
C LYS A 289 11.07 -30.94 14.98
N GLN A 290 11.37 -29.86 15.69
CA GLN A 290 11.05 -29.76 17.11
C GLN A 290 9.54 -29.64 17.34
N ALA A 291 8.83 -28.91 16.48
CA ALA A 291 7.38 -28.84 16.46
C ALA A 291 6.76 -30.22 16.20
N GLU A 292 7.31 -30.97 15.24
CA GLU A 292 6.90 -32.37 15.02
C GLU A 292 7.15 -33.26 16.24
N LEU A 293 8.27 -33.08 16.96
CA LEU A 293 8.51 -33.80 18.22
C LEU A 293 7.48 -33.43 19.29
N ARG A 294 7.19 -32.14 19.49
CA ARG A 294 6.27 -31.63 20.51
C ARG A 294 4.79 -31.80 20.19
N ASP A 295 4.46 -32.23 18.96
CA ASP A 295 3.09 -32.17 18.43
C ASP A 295 2.52 -30.73 18.44
N ASP A 296 3.40 -29.75 18.21
CA ASP A 296 3.04 -28.34 18.06
C ASP A 296 2.51 -28.10 16.64
N TYR A 297 1.22 -28.42 16.47
CA TYR A 297 0.58 -28.41 15.17
C TYR A 297 0.42 -27.00 14.58
N GLU A 298 0.42 -25.94 15.39
CA GLU A 298 0.36 -24.56 14.89
C GLU A 298 1.63 -24.24 14.10
N MET A 299 2.79 -24.47 14.73
CA MET A 299 4.08 -24.26 14.10
C MET A 299 4.32 -25.21 12.93
N MET A 300 3.91 -26.47 13.06
CA MET A 300 4.00 -27.45 11.95
C MET A 300 3.13 -27.04 10.75
N ALA A 301 1.89 -26.63 10.98
CA ALA A 301 0.95 -26.27 9.92
C ALA A 301 1.41 -25.02 9.17
N LEU A 302 1.89 -24.01 9.91
CA LEU A 302 2.49 -22.80 9.33
C LEU A 302 3.61 -23.18 8.37
N PHE A 303 4.61 -23.93 8.82
CA PHE A 303 5.71 -24.34 7.96
C PHE A 303 5.27 -25.23 6.81
N ALA A 304 4.35 -26.17 7.05
CA ALA A 304 3.88 -27.10 6.03
C ALA A 304 3.26 -26.36 4.84
N VAL A 305 2.37 -25.40 5.08
CA VAL A 305 1.73 -24.60 4.02
C VAL A 305 2.75 -23.66 3.37
N ARG A 306 3.66 -23.05 4.14
CA ARG A 306 4.77 -22.26 3.57
C ARG A 306 5.66 -23.07 2.64
N PHE A 307 5.90 -24.36 2.95
CA PHE A 307 6.63 -25.24 2.05
C PHE A 307 5.88 -25.56 0.74
N GLU A 308 4.55 -25.44 0.72
CA GLU A 308 3.78 -25.55 -0.53
C GLU A 308 3.86 -24.26 -1.34
N ARG A 309 3.73 -23.10 -0.68
CA ARG A 309 3.74 -21.78 -1.32
C ARG A 309 5.09 -21.41 -1.93
N GLN A 310 6.17 -21.62 -1.17
CA GLN A 310 7.48 -21.18 -1.61
C GLN A 310 8.08 -22.15 -2.62
N LYS A 311 8.46 -21.63 -3.79
CA LYS A 311 9.23 -22.37 -4.81
C LYS A 311 10.62 -22.71 -4.25
N GLU A 312 11.14 -23.86 -4.65
CA GLU A 312 12.53 -24.21 -4.38
C GLU A 312 13.52 -23.19 -4.95
N MET A 313 14.66 -23.01 -4.28
CA MET A 313 15.72 -22.11 -4.78
C MET A 313 16.49 -22.73 -5.95
N PHE A 314 16.56 -24.06 -6.01
CA PHE A 314 17.23 -24.79 -7.08
C PHE A 314 16.71 -26.23 -7.21
N THR A 315 16.85 -26.79 -8.42
CA THR A 315 16.54 -28.21 -8.69
C THR A 315 17.78 -29.08 -8.51
N SER A 316 17.67 -30.10 -7.66
CA SER A 316 18.71 -31.12 -7.47
C SER A 316 18.47 -32.27 -8.44
N GLN A 317 19.21 -32.29 -9.56
CA GLN A 317 19.35 -33.55 -10.28
C GLN A 317 20.18 -34.53 -9.44
N GLY A 318 19.73 -35.78 -9.32
CA GLY A 318 20.41 -36.80 -8.54
C GLY A 318 21.90 -36.82 -8.87
N ALA A 319 22.76 -36.73 -7.86
CA ALA A 319 24.17 -36.97 -8.05
C ALA A 319 24.34 -38.44 -8.44
N LYS A 320 24.38 -38.74 -9.75
CA LYS A 320 24.96 -40.00 -10.19
C LYS A 320 26.43 -39.98 -9.76
N PRO A 321 26.93 -41.02 -9.08
CA PRO A 321 28.33 -41.07 -8.69
C PRO A 321 29.23 -40.82 -9.91
N GLY A 322 30.13 -39.84 -9.84
CA GLY A 322 31.07 -39.49 -10.92
C GLY A 322 30.69 -38.30 -11.82
N HIS A 323 29.50 -37.70 -11.70
CA HIS A 323 29.11 -36.54 -12.54
C HIS A 323 29.06 -35.22 -11.76
N ASN A 324 29.74 -34.18 -12.28
CA ASN A 324 29.63 -32.81 -11.78
C ASN A 324 28.39 -32.13 -12.41
N TYR A 325 27.26 -32.16 -11.70
CA TYR A 325 26.05 -31.45 -12.13
C TYR A 325 26.07 -30.00 -11.63
N TYR A 326 25.90 -29.06 -12.57
CA TYR A 326 25.67 -27.65 -12.29
C TYR A 326 24.20 -27.34 -12.50
N THR A 327 23.61 -26.56 -11.59
CA THR A 327 22.28 -25.99 -11.75
C THR A 327 22.40 -24.48 -11.79
N HIS A 328 21.66 -23.83 -12.69
CA HIS A 328 21.45 -22.39 -12.57
C HIS A 328 20.58 -22.13 -11.35
N VAL A 329 20.96 -21.12 -10.56
CA VAL A 329 20.22 -20.66 -9.38
C VAL A 329 19.75 -19.25 -9.69
N GLU A 330 18.43 -19.11 -9.90
CA GLU A 330 17.79 -17.90 -10.39
C GLU A 330 18.17 -16.66 -9.56
N ASN A 331 18.06 -16.74 -8.23
CA ASN A 331 18.34 -15.61 -7.32
C ASN A 331 19.82 -15.19 -7.27
N LEU A 332 20.75 -16.05 -7.70
CA LEU A 332 22.20 -15.74 -7.73
C LEU A 332 22.69 -15.48 -9.15
N ASP A 333 21.82 -15.64 -10.15
CA ASP A 333 22.09 -15.60 -11.58
C ASP A 333 23.39 -16.29 -12.01
N ARG A 334 23.64 -17.50 -11.49
CA ARG A 334 24.84 -18.27 -11.85
C ARG A 334 24.65 -19.77 -11.70
N TYR A 335 25.49 -20.52 -12.42
CA TYR A 335 25.59 -21.96 -12.29
C TYR A 335 26.43 -22.36 -11.09
N ILE A 336 25.88 -23.21 -10.23
CA ILE A 336 26.53 -23.69 -9.01
C ILE A 336 26.47 -25.21 -8.99
N GLN A 337 27.51 -25.84 -8.43
CA GLN A 337 27.51 -27.27 -8.13
C GLN A 337 26.92 -27.49 -6.72
N PRO A 338 25.64 -27.91 -6.57
CA PRO A 338 24.97 -27.85 -5.27
C PRO A 338 25.60 -28.74 -4.20
N THR A 339 26.17 -29.88 -4.60
CA THR A 339 26.81 -30.83 -3.67
C THR A 339 28.09 -30.27 -3.01
N LYS A 340 28.79 -29.35 -3.68
CA LYS A 340 29.95 -28.66 -3.11
C LYS A 340 29.52 -27.42 -2.33
N GLU A 341 28.58 -26.64 -2.87
CA GLU A 341 28.11 -25.40 -2.25
C GLU A 341 27.42 -25.65 -0.89
N LEU A 342 26.60 -26.70 -0.77
CA LEU A 342 25.91 -27.04 0.48
C LEU A 342 26.86 -27.49 1.62
N LYS A 343 28.12 -27.80 1.33
CA LYS A 343 29.12 -28.17 2.34
C LYS A 343 29.80 -26.94 2.97
N LYS A 344 29.64 -25.76 2.38
CA LYS A 344 30.23 -24.53 2.88
C LYS A 344 29.45 -24.02 4.12
N PRO A 345 30.13 -23.53 5.16
CA PRO A 345 29.47 -22.90 6.32
C PRO A 345 28.61 -21.69 5.94
N ASP A 346 29.01 -20.96 4.91
CA ASP A 346 28.39 -19.76 4.34
C ASP A 346 27.65 -20.06 3.03
N SER A 347 27.11 -21.28 2.89
CA SER A 347 26.42 -21.73 1.68
C SER A 347 25.40 -20.70 1.20
N GLN A 348 25.52 -20.29 -0.07
CA GLN A 348 24.60 -19.31 -0.68
C GLN A 348 23.34 -19.97 -1.24
N ILE A 349 23.16 -21.28 -1.05
CA ILE A 349 21.97 -21.99 -1.51
C ILE A 349 21.35 -22.81 -0.38
N ALA A 350 20.02 -22.88 -0.37
CA ALA A 350 19.24 -23.68 0.56
C ALA A 350 17.99 -24.19 -0.15
N TYR A 351 17.19 -25.02 0.53
CA TYR A 351 15.82 -25.33 0.10
C TYR A 351 15.65 -25.83 -1.35
N SER A 352 16.23 -27.00 -1.66
CA SER A 352 16.08 -27.68 -2.96
C SER A 352 14.67 -28.23 -3.21
N ASP A 353 14.34 -28.53 -4.47
CA ASP A 353 13.14 -29.29 -4.89
C ASP A 353 12.97 -30.59 -4.09
N LYS A 354 14.04 -31.35 -3.89
CA LYS A 354 14.00 -32.61 -3.12
C LYS A 354 13.70 -32.36 -1.65
N THR A 355 14.28 -31.32 -1.07
CA THR A 355 14.03 -30.95 0.33
C THR A 355 12.58 -30.53 0.51
N ARG A 356 12.08 -29.65 -0.35
CA ARG A 356 10.68 -29.22 -0.40
C ARG A 356 9.73 -30.41 -0.50
N ASN A 357 9.97 -31.28 -1.48
CA ASN A 357 9.14 -32.46 -1.70
C ASN A 357 9.21 -33.48 -0.55
N HIS A 358 10.38 -33.63 0.09
CA HIS A 358 10.53 -34.48 1.27
C HIS A 358 9.69 -33.97 2.44
N LEU A 359 9.76 -32.67 2.75
CA LEU A 359 9.01 -32.06 3.84
C LEU A 359 7.50 -32.16 3.60
N ARG A 360 7.03 -31.92 2.38
CA ARG A 360 5.61 -32.06 2.02
C ARG A 360 5.09 -33.48 2.20
N ARG A 361 5.81 -34.46 1.65
CA ARG A 361 5.46 -35.88 1.82
C ARG A 361 5.56 -36.35 3.27
N ARG A 362 6.42 -35.72 4.09
CA ARG A 362 6.53 -36.04 5.51
C ARG A 362 5.27 -35.64 6.27
N VAL A 363 4.75 -34.43 6.07
CA VAL A 363 3.49 -33.97 6.68
C VAL A 363 2.31 -34.81 6.22
N LEU A 364 2.21 -35.07 4.91
CA LEU A 364 1.11 -35.89 4.36
C LEU A 364 1.13 -37.33 4.90
N ARG A 365 2.32 -37.93 5.05
CA ARG A 365 2.45 -39.24 5.71
C ARG A 365 2.03 -39.19 7.16
N ASN A 366 2.37 -38.13 7.89
CA ASN A 366 1.94 -37.97 9.29
C ASN A 366 0.40 -37.93 9.38
N LEU A 367 -0.26 -37.10 8.56
CA LEU A 367 -1.73 -37.07 8.49
C LEU A 367 -2.33 -38.45 8.21
N LYS A 368 -1.82 -39.15 7.19
CA LYS A 368 -2.30 -40.50 6.83
C LYS A 368 -2.09 -41.50 7.97
N THR A 369 -0.92 -41.47 8.61
CA THR A 369 -0.62 -42.36 9.75
C THR A 369 -1.57 -42.09 10.92
N LEU A 370 -1.80 -40.81 11.28
CA LEU A 370 -2.71 -40.45 12.37
C LEU A 370 -4.15 -40.89 12.07
N GLY A 371 -4.64 -40.61 10.87
CA GLY A 371 -5.99 -41.00 10.46
C GLY A 371 -6.18 -42.51 10.41
N THR A 372 -5.23 -43.27 9.83
CA THR A 372 -5.30 -44.74 9.73
C THR A 372 -5.25 -45.42 11.11
N ARG A 373 -4.72 -44.72 12.13
CA ARG A 373 -4.65 -45.20 13.52
C ARG A 373 -5.82 -44.71 14.38
N ASP A 374 -6.84 -44.13 13.77
CA ASP A 374 -8.00 -43.56 14.47
C ASP A 374 -7.63 -42.52 15.55
N ASP A 375 -6.54 -41.78 15.33
CA ASP A 375 -6.02 -40.83 16.30
C ASP A 375 -6.62 -39.43 16.09
N LEU A 376 -7.27 -38.87 17.13
CA LEU A 376 -7.87 -37.52 17.09
C LEU A 376 -6.86 -36.40 16.79
N ARG A 377 -5.56 -36.65 16.97
CA ARG A 377 -4.50 -35.72 16.55
C ARG A 377 -4.52 -35.46 15.04
N TYR A 378 -5.09 -36.36 14.24
CA TYR A 378 -5.38 -36.11 12.82
C TYR A 378 -6.21 -34.84 12.65
N VAL A 379 -7.32 -34.72 13.40
CA VAL A 379 -8.23 -33.57 13.30
C VAL A 379 -7.51 -32.29 13.70
N LYS A 380 -6.77 -32.29 14.82
CA LYS A 380 -6.02 -31.12 15.27
C LYS A 380 -5.03 -30.60 14.22
N LEU A 381 -4.22 -31.50 13.63
CA LEU A 381 -3.28 -31.12 12.58
C LEU A 381 -4.01 -30.68 11.29
N ALA A 382 -5.08 -31.38 10.91
CA ALA A 382 -5.86 -31.06 9.73
C ALA A 382 -6.53 -29.68 9.85
N THR A 383 -7.15 -29.38 11.00
CA THR A 383 -7.73 -28.08 11.33
C THR A 383 -6.70 -26.96 11.13
N LEU A 384 -5.54 -27.08 11.76
CA LEU A 384 -4.51 -26.04 11.71
C LEU A 384 -3.89 -25.91 10.31
N LEU A 385 -3.77 -26.99 9.54
CA LEU A 385 -3.37 -26.92 8.13
C LEU A 385 -4.39 -26.15 7.29
N LEU A 386 -5.68 -26.43 7.46
CA LEU A 386 -6.74 -25.75 6.72
C LEU A 386 -6.83 -24.25 7.04
N LEU A 387 -6.63 -23.86 8.29
CA LEU A 387 -6.63 -22.45 8.72
C LEU A 387 -5.47 -21.62 8.18
N ASN A 388 -4.38 -22.28 7.76
CA ASN A 388 -3.22 -21.59 7.22
C ASN A 388 -3.37 -21.23 5.73
N TYR A 389 -4.32 -21.81 5.00
CA TYR A 389 -4.58 -21.43 3.60
C TYR A 389 -5.36 -20.11 3.51
N ASP A 390 -5.08 -19.31 2.49
CA ASP A 390 -5.64 -17.97 2.27
C ASP A 390 -6.13 -17.83 0.81
N GLU A 391 -7.35 -17.34 0.62
CA GLU A 391 -7.98 -17.26 -0.71
C GLU A 391 -7.24 -16.28 -1.64
N ASN A 392 -6.63 -15.23 -1.12
CA ASN A 392 -5.89 -14.25 -1.92
C ASN A 392 -4.51 -14.78 -2.37
N ILE A 393 -3.97 -15.79 -1.69
CA ILE A 393 -2.62 -16.31 -1.91
C ILE A 393 -2.64 -17.65 -2.64
N ASP A 394 -3.51 -18.58 -2.21
CA ASP A 394 -3.44 -19.98 -2.65
C ASP A 394 -4.40 -20.31 -3.81
N THR A 395 -5.25 -19.36 -4.22
CA THR A 395 -6.19 -19.58 -5.32
C THR A 395 -5.45 -19.80 -6.63
N SER A 396 -5.62 -21.02 -7.18
CA SER A 396 -5.21 -21.36 -8.55
C SER A 396 -6.46 -21.59 -9.38
N LYS A 397 -6.53 -20.95 -10.56
CA LYS A 397 -7.64 -21.17 -11.50
C LYS A 397 -7.67 -22.63 -11.94
N SER A 398 -8.86 -23.18 -12.14
CA SER A 398 -9.01 -24.47 -12.80
C SER A 398 -8.63 -24.35 -14.28
N PHE A 399 -7.97 -25.36 -14.81
CA PHE A 399 -7.63 -25.47 -16.23
C PHE A 399 -7.51 -26.95 -16.62
N ASP A 400 -7.53 -27.25 -17.91
CA ASP A 400 -7.29 -28.59 -18.43
C ASP A 400 -6.04 -28.63 -19.32
N THR A 401 -5.41 -29.80 -19.41
CA THR A 401 -4.32 -30.05 -20.36
C THR A 401 -4.62 -31.27 -21.19
N THR A 402 -4.25 -31.25 -22.47
CA THR A 402 -4.41 -32.39 -23.38
C THR A 402 -3.04 -32.94 -23.77
N ARG A 403 -2.82 -34.24 -23.53
CA ARG A 403 -1.63 -34.97 -23.98
C ARG A 403 -2.02 -36.01 -25.03
N TYR A 404 -1.31 -35.99 -26.16
CA TYR A 404 -1.45 -37.03 -27.18
C TYR A 404 -0.43 -38.15 -26.91
N VAL A 405 -0.90 -39.39 -26.84
CA VAL A 405 -0.06 -40.59 -26.73
C VAL A 405 -0.27 -41.44 -27.97
N TYR A 406 0.83 -41.81 -28.62
CA TYR A 406 0.82 -42.68 -29.79
C TYR A 406 0.94 -44.14 -29.35
N THR A 407 -0.11 -44.93 -29.56
CA THR A 407 -0.18 -46.37 -29.24
C THR A 407 -0.99 -47.06 -30.33
N ASP A 408 -0.56 -48.25 -30.77
CA ASP A 408 -1.24 -49.06 -31.79
C ASP A 408 -1.61 -48.29 -33.07
N ASN A 409 -0.65 -47.54 -33.60
CA ASN A 409 -0.78 -46.74 -34.83
C ASN A 409 -1.86 -45.65 -34.78
N ARG A 410 -2.27 -45.21 -33.58
CA ARG A 410 -3.26 -44.14 -33.39
C ARG A 410 -2.81 -43.16 -32.30
N TYR A 411 -3.05 -41.88 -32.53
CA TYR A 411 -2.95 -40.87 -31.48
C TYR A 411 -4.20 -40.92 -30.61
N THR A 412 -4.04 -41.17 -29.32
CA THR A 412 -5.11 -41.06 -28.33
C THR A 412 -4.90 -39.79 -27.52
N ALA A 413 -5.91 -38.92 -27.47
CA ALA A 413 -5.88 -37.69 -26.69
C ALA A 413 -6.37 -37.96 -25.25
N TYR A 414 -5.55 -37.57 -24.28
CA TYR A 414 -5.78 -37.69 -22.86
C TYR A 414 -5.93 -36.30 -22.26
N GLN A 415 -7.15 -35.93 -21.85
CA GLN A 415 -7.43 -34.64 -21.21
C GLN A 415 -7.38 -34.79 -19.69
N THR A 416 -6.62 -33.94 -19.00
CA THR A 416 -6.46 -33.93 -17.55
C THR A 416 -6.95 -32.61 -16.97
N LEU A 417 -7.90 -32.66 -16.04
CA LEU A 417 -8.50 -31.47 -15.43
C LEU A 417 -7.82 -31.14 -14.10
N PHE A 418 -7.40 -29.89 -13.92
CA PHE A 418 -6.82 -29.36 -12.70
C PHE A 418 -7.87 -28.51 -11.98
N PRO A 419 -8.33 -28.90 -10.78
CA PRO A 419 -9.33 -28.14 -10.05
C PRO A 419 -8.75 -26.86 -9.45
N VAL A 420 -9.63 -26.00 -8.93
CA VAL A 420 -9.22 -24.87 -8.09
C VAL A 420 -8.42 -25.41 -6.90
N TYR A 421 -7.36 -24.71 -6.52
CA TYR A 421 -6.42 -25.13 -5.46
C TYR A 421 -5.64 -26.42 -5.77
N HIS A 422 -5.46 -26.83 -7.03
CA HIS A 422 -4.77 -28.08 -7.36
C HIS A 422 -3.35 -28.23 -6.75
N LEU A 423 -2.68 -27.13 -6.41
CA LEU A 423 -1.37 -27.11 -5.75
C LEU A 423 -1.44 -27.24 -4.21
N ALA A 424 -2.60 -27.01 -3.59
CA ALA A 424 -2.83 -27.12 -2.15
C ALA A 424 -3.02 -28.58 -1.76
N VAL A 425 -1.93 -29.27 -1.43
CA VAL A 425 -1.95 -30.74 -1.28
C VAL A 425 -2.70 -31.17 -0.05
N TYR A 426 -2.46 -30.52 1.09
CA TYR A 426 -3.10 -30.91 2.34
C TYR A 426 -4.59 -30.57 2.32
N LEU A 427 -4.96 -29.39 1.79
CA LEU A 427 -6.36 -29.01 1.61
C LEU A 427 -7.13 -30.07 0.82
N ASN A 428 -6.66 -30.43 -0.37
CA ASN A 428 -7.35 -31.42 -1.19
C ASN A 428 -7.33 -32.82 -0.59
N PHE A 429 -6.26 -33.21 0.13
CA PHE A 429 -6.25 -34.48 0.85
C PHE A 429 -7.32 -34.52 1.93
N ILE A 430 -7.43 -33.46 2.74
CA ILE A 430 -8.35 -33.42 3.88
C ILE A 430 -9.81 -33.34 3.41
N LEU A 431 -10.10 -32.53 2.39
CA LEU A 431 -11.47 -32.33 1.90
C LEU A 431 -11.94 -33.43 0.94
N TYR A 432 -11.05 -33.95 0.09
CA TYR A 432 -11.41 -34.78 -1.06
C TYR A 432 -10.56 -36.04 -1.21
N GLY A 433 -9.79 -36.44 -0.20
CA GLY A 433 -8.87 -37.58 -0.30
C GLY A 433 -9.55 -38.94 -0.53
N ASN A 434 -10.84 -39.08 -0.22
CA ASN A 434 -11.65 -40.27 -0.52
C ASN A 434 -12.41 -40.15 -1.86
N ASN A 435 -12.41 -38.98 -2.50
CA ASN A 435 -13.12 -38.78 -3.77
C ASN A 435 -12.41 -39.56 -4.90
N PRO A 436 -13.08 -40.52 -5.56
CA PRO A 436 -12.44 -41.40 -6.55
C PRO A 436 -12.00 -40.67 -7.81
N GLU A 437 -12.59 -39.52 -8.15
CA GLU A 437 -12.21 -38.71 -9.30
C GLU A 437 -10.93 -37.91 -9.06
N MET A 438 -10.66 -37.56 -7.79
CA MET A 438 -9.49 -36.79 -7.38
C MET A 438 -8.26 -37.70 -7.30
N LYS A 439 -7.31 -37.48 -8.21
CA LYS A 439 -6.04 -38.20 -8.28
C LYS A 439 -4.90 -37.30 -7.82
N PHE A 440 -4.02 -37.87 -7.00
CA PHE A 440 -2.80 -37.20 -6.57
C PHE A 440 -1.64 -37.63 -7.48
N ASN A 441 -0.85 -36.69 -7.98
CA ASN A 441 0.24 -37.04 -8.90
C ASN A 441 1.30 -37.91 -8.19
N LYS A 442 1.98 -38.78 -8.95
CA LYS A 442 2.96 -39.74 -8.39
C LYS A 442 4.12 -39.05 -7.65
N GLN A 443 4.46 -37.82 -8.04
CA GLN A 443 5.53 -37.05 -7.40
C GLN A 443 5.09 -36.38 -6.09
N GLY A 444 3.79 -36.35 -5.81
CA GLY A 444 3.18 -35.79 -4.61
C GLY A 444 3.18 -34.27 -4.56
N LEU A 445 2.89 -33.61 -5.69
CA LEU A 445 2.99 -32.17 -5.90
C LEU A 445 1.65 -31.47 -6.09
N PHE A 446 0.70 -32.13 -6.74
CA PHE A 446 -0.59 -31.55 -7.11
C PHE A 446 -1.67 -32.61 -7.28
N TRP A 447 -2.92 -32.17 -7.18
CA TRP A 447 -4.12 -32.96 -7.44
C TRP A 447 -4.69 -32.66 -8.83
N TYR A 448 -5.33 -33.64 -9.45
CA TYR A 448 -6.03 -33.50 -10.72
C TYR A 448 -7.26 -34.41 -10.73
N ARG A 449 -8.26 -34.12 -11.56
CA ARG A 449 -9.38 -35.02 -11.81
C ARG A 449 -9.07 -35.94 -12.99
N GLY A 450 -9.58 -37.17 -12.92
CA GLY A 450 -9.28 -38.28 -13.83
C GLY A 450 -9.16 -37.91 -15.32
N THR A 451 -8.32 -38.66 -16.03
CA THR A 451 -8.01 -38.38 -17.43
C THR A 451 -9.13 -38.88 -18.36
N LEU A 452 -9.75 -37.99 -19.13
CA LEU A 452 -10.76 -38.34 -20.14
C LEU A 452 -10.06 -38.76 -21.44
N VAL A 453 -10.48 -39.89 -22.03
CA VAL A 453 -10.04 -40.34 -23.34
C VAL A 453 -10.96 -39.73 -24.40
N VAL A 454 -10.41 -38.87 -25.26
CA VAL A 454 -11.14 -38.35 -26.42
C VAL A 454 -10.78 -39.20 -27.63
N THR A 455 -11.68 -40.09 -28.05
CA THR A 455 -11.50 -40.89 -29.26
C THR A 455 -11.80 -40.03 -30.48
N GLN A 456 -10.83 -39.79 -31.36
CA GLN A 456 -11.10 -39.18 -32.66
C GLN A 456 -11.89 -40.17 -33.54
N GLN A 457 -13.21 -40.04 -33.59
CA GLN A 457 -13.95 -40.43 -34.78
C GLN A 457 -13.87 -39.30 -35.81
N GLY A 458 -13.75 -39.70 -37.08
CA GLY A 458 -13.25 -38.92 -38.21
C GLY A 458 -13.92 -37.56 -38.47
N SER A 459 -13.18 -36.77 -39.24
CA SER A 459 -13.47 -35.45 -39.78
C SER A 459 -14.95 -35.10 -40.00
N VAL A 460 -15.44 -34.10 -39.27
CA VAL A 460 -16.19 -32.98 -39.86
C VAL A 460 -15.82 -31.71 -39.09
N LEU A 461 -15.25 -30.73 -39.79
CA LEU A 461 -15.21 -29.34 -39.33
C LEU A 461 -16.65 -28.87 -39.08
N ARG A 462 -17.07 -28.75 -37.83
CA ARG A 462 -18.09 -27.78 -37.37
C ARG A 462 -18.26 -27.80 -35.85
N ASN A 463 -18.00 -26.64 -35.26
CA ASN A 463 -18.60 -26.05 -34.07
C ASN A 463 -19.45 -26.98 -33.19
N ASN A 464 -18.82 -27.59 -32.20
CA ASN A 464 -19.49 -27.86 -30.93
C ASN A 464 -18.86 -26.95 -29.87
N PRO A 465 -19.66 -26.21 -29.08
CA PRO A 465 -19.12 -25.43 -28.00
C PRO A 465 -18.47 -26.38 -26.99
N PRO A 466 -17.36 -25.97 -26.33
CA PRO A 466 -16.72 -26.81 -25.33
C PRO A 466 -17.75 -27.21 -24.28
N ALA A 467 -17.74 -28.49 -23.88
CA ALA A 467 -18.50 -28.98 -22.73
C ALA A 467 -18.29 -27.99 -21.58
N LYS A 468 -19.41 -27.47 -21.04
CA LYS A 468 -19.46 -26.31 -20.16
C LYS A 468 -18.43 -26.42 -19.04
N VAL A 469 -17.31 -25.71 -19.23
CA VAL A 469 -16.29 -25.50 -18.20
C VAL A 469 -16.98 -24.66 -17.13
N LEU A 470 -17.34 -25.27 -16.00
CA LEU A 470 -17.86 -24.53 -14.88
C LEU A 470 -16.79 -23.53 -14.44
N SER A 471 -17.02 -22.25 -14.71
CA SER A 471 -16.14 -21.18 -14.24
C SER A 471 -16.08 -21.19 -12.70
N PRO A 472 -15.08 -20.56 -12.05
CA PRO A 472 -15.09 -20.36 -10.60
C PRO A 472 -16.41 -19.76 -10.09
N ILE A 473 -17.05 -18.91 -10.89
CA ILE A 473 -18.38 -18.32 -10.63
C ILE A 473 -19.48 -19.38 -10.70
N GLU A 474 -19.38 -20.38 -11.58
CA GLU A 474 -20.37 -21.45 -11.67
C GLU A 474 -20.17 -22.54 -10.60
N ILE A 475 -18.94 -22.81 -10.16
CA ILE A 475 -18.66 -23.61 -8.97
C ILE A 475 -19.16 -22.88 -7.72
N LEU A 476 -18.89 -21.57 -7.62
CA LEU A 476 -19.49 -20.69 -6.61
C LEU A 476 -21.02 -20.73 -6.71
N SER A 477 -21.61 -20.69 -7.90
CA SER A 477 -23.08 -20.75 -8.07
C SER A 477 -23.66 -22.10 -7.68
N SER A 478 -22.97 -23.21 -7.98
CA SER A 478 -23.35 -24.57 -7.58
C SER A 478 -23.24 -24.77 -6.06
N ILE A 479 -22.20 -24.18 -5.46
CA ILE A 479 -22.00 -24.13 -4.00
C ILE A 479 -23.05 -23.21 -3.37
N LEU A 480 -23.34 -22.04 -3.95
CA LEU A 480 -24.37 -21.09 -3.54
C LEU A 480 -25.79 -21.68 -3.69
N ASP A 481 -26.04 -22.50 -4.70
CA ASP A 481 -27.30 -23.23 -4.91
C ASP A 481 -27.47 -24.34 -3.85
N LYS A 482 -26.39 -25.02 -3.48
CA LYS A 482 -26.38 -25.95 -2.33
C LYS A 482 -26.61 -25.20 -1.00
N ILE A 483 -26.00 -24.03 -0.84
CA ILE A 483 -26.18 -23.13 0.31
C ILE A 483 -27.62 -22.60 0.38
N ALA A 484 -28.21 -22.18 -0.74
CA ALA A 484 -29.58 -21.71 -0.82
C ALA A 484 -30.57 -22.83 -0.44
N LYS A 485 -30.32 -24.06 -0.92
CA LYS A 485 -31.08 -25.26 -0.54
C LYS A 485 -30.96 -25.61 0.95
N TRP A 486 -29.83 -25.28 1.59
CA TRP A 486 -29.63 -25.51 3.01
C TRP A 486 -30.40 -24.56 3.93
N PHE A 487 -30.72 -23.36 3.44
CA PHE A 487 -31.48 -22.35 4.20
C PHE A 487 -32.96 -22.27 3.76
N SER A 488 -33.34 -22.87 2.63
CA SER A 488 -34.74 -23.05 2.23
C SER A 488 -35.30 -24.37 2.80
N GLY A 489 -36.05 -24.31 3.90
CA GLY A 489 -36.59 -25.47 4.62
C GLY A 489 -37.63 -26.35 3.88
N LYS A 490 -37.32 -26.87 2.69
CA LYS A 490 -38.16 -27.87 2.00
C LYS A 490 -37.59 -29.28 2.21
N LYS A 491 -38.31 -30.09 2.99
CA LYS A 491 -38.06 -31.55 3.12
C LYS A 491 -38.22 -32.22 1.75
N PRO A 492 -37.29 -33.09 1.33
CA PRO A 492 -37.55 -33.97 0.20
C PRO A 492 -38.53 -35.07 0.61
N LEU A 493 -39.51 -35.32 -0.27
CA LEU A 493 -40.50 -36.37 -0.16
C LEU A 493 -39.84 -37.75 -0.11
N VAL A 494 -40.39 -38.58 0.78
CA VAL A 494 -40.11 -40.01 0.95
C VAL A 494 -40.45 -40.75 -0.35
N SER A 495 -39.55 -41.62 -0.84
CA SER A 495 -39.92 -42.73 -1.72
C SER A 495 -39.50 -44.06 -1.12
N SER A 496 -40.53 -44.87 -0.88
CA SER A 496 -40.64 -46.31 -0.59
C SER A 496 -39.42 -47.22 -0.66
N ALA A 497 -39.37 -48.11 0.33
CA ALA A 497 -38.49 -49.26 0.53
C ALA A 497 -38.66 -50.42 -0.48
N VAL A 498 -37.69 -51.35 -0.47
CA VAL A 498 -37.77 -52.85 -0.52
C VAL A 498 -36.44 -53.45 -1.07
N PRO A 499 -35.92 -54.64 -0.65
CA PRO A 499 -35.64 -55.15 0.70
C PRO A 499 -34.12 -55.50 0.89
N VAL A 500 -33.78 -55.93 2.10
CA VAL A 500 -32.41 -56.19 2.60
C VAL A 500 -31.78 -57.45 2.01
N ASN A 501 -30.50 -57.34 1.59
CA ASN A 501 -29.55 -58.45 1.61
C ASN A 501 -28.34 -58.06 2.47
N VAL A 502 -27.98 -58.94 3.39
CA VAL A 502 -27.04 -58.71 4.49
C VAL A 502 -25.62 -58.51 3.97
N ILE A 503 -25.14 -57.27 4.00
CA ILE A 503 -23.71 -56.92 4.01
C ILE A 503 -23.52 -55.88 5.11
N LYS A 504 -22.53 -56.08 5.98
CA LYS A 504 -22.18 -55.24 7.13
C LYS A 504 -22.21 -53.74 6.75
N PRO A 505 -22.73 -52.84 7.60
CA PRO A 505 -22.87 -51.43 7.25
C PRO A 505 -21.49 -50.74 7.21
N GLN A 506 -20.94 -50.53 6.03
CA GLN A 506 -20.07 -49.39 5.77
C GLN A 506 -20.97 -48.20 5.42
N VAL A 507 -21.04 -47.24 6.34
CA VAL A 507 -21.60 -45.91 6.06
C VAL A 507 -20.86 -45.34 4.85
N PRO A 508 -21.52 -44.71 3.86
CA PRO A 508 -20.79 -44.04 2.78
C PRO A 508 -19.87 -42.98 3.41
N GLU A 509 -18.56 -43.24 3.43
CA GLU A 509 -17.60 -42.20 3.78
C GLU A 509 -17.69 -41.15 2.66
N GLY A 510 -18.08 -39.92 3.01
CA GLY A 510 -18.05 -38.80 2.07
C GLY A 510 -16.64 -38.55 1.52
N ASP A 511 -16.50 -37.54 0.66
CA ASP A 511 -15.24 -37.20 -0.01
C ASP A 511 -14.04 -36.99 0.93
N ALA A 512 -14.29 -36.66 2.20
CA ALA A 512 -13.28 -36.41 3.22
C ALA A 512 -12.79 -37.71 3.90
N PRO A 513 -11.47 -37.98 3.94
CA PRO A 513 -10.92 -39.09 4.69
C PRO A 513 -11.20 -39.00 6.19
N PHE A 514 -11.36 -40.16 6.83
CA PHE A 514 -11.48 -40.28 8.28
C PHE A 514 -12.61 -39.40 8.87
N ALA A 515 -13.74 -39.30 8.15
CA ALA A 515 -14.90 -38.49 8.56
C ALA A 515 -15.42 -38.84 9.97
N HIS A 516 -15.24 -40.09 10.42
CA HIS A 516 -15.59 -40.52 11.77
C HIS A 516 -14.74 -39.86 12.86
N LEU A 517 -13.52 -39.41 12.57
CA LEU A 517 -12.69 -38.65 13.51
C LEU A 517 -13.17 -37.20 13.63
N TRP A 518 -13.53 -36.57 12.51
CA TRP A 518 -14.15 -35.24 12.53
C TRP A 518 -15.42 -35.20 13.37
N ARG A 519 -16.24 -36.27 13.30
CA ARG A 519 -17.44 -36.38 14.13
C ARG A 519 -17.15 -36.39 15.63
N LYS A 520 -15.98 -36.89 16.06
CA LYS A 520 -15.59 -36.90 17.47
C LYS A 520 -15.08 -35.53 17.97
N SER A 521 -14.92 -34.55 17.07
CA SER A 521 -14.32 -33.24 17.34
C SER A 521 -15.14 -32.09 16.73
N PRO A 522 -16.39 -31.87 17.17
CA PRO A 522 -17.22 -30.77 16.67
C PRO A 522 -16.63 -29.39 16.94
N ASP A 523 -15.86 -29.21 18.03
CA ASP A 523 -15.19 -27.95 18.35
C ASP A 523 -14.17 -27.54 17.28
N ASP A 524 -13.44 -28.51 16.71
CA ASP A 524 -12.51 -28.26 15.61
C ASP A 524 -13.23 -27.82 14.33
N LEU A 525 -14.42 -28.37 14.05
CA LEU A 525 -15.27 -27.95 12.93
C LEU A 525 -15.80 -26.52 13.13
N ILE A 526 -16.23 -26.19 14.35
CA ILE A 526 -16.64 -24.83 14.71
C ILE A 526 -15.47 -23.85 14.57
N HIS A 527 -14.27 -24.26 15.02
CA HIS A 527 -13.06 -23.47 14.90
C HIS A 527 -12.70 -23.19 13.42
N LEU A 528 -12.83 -24.19 12.54
CA LEU A 528 -12.72 -24.02 11.09
C LEU A 528 -13.77 -23.06 10.55
N LEU A 529 -15.02 -23.21 10.96
CA LEU A 529 -16.12 -22.37 10.46
C LEU A 529 -15.86 -20.90 10.79
N ILE A 530 -15.41 -20.60 12.00
CA ILE A 530 -15.14 -19.23 12.47
C ILE A 530 -13.90 -18.63 11.79
N ASN A 531 -12.80 -19.39 11.70
CA ASN A 531 -11.47 -18.82 11.40
C ASN A 531 -10.93 -19.13 9.99
N ALA A 532 -11.62 -19.95 9.18
CA ALA A 532 -11.13 -20.27 7.84
C ALA A 532 -11.10 -19.02 6.94
N LYS A 533 -9.98 -18.85 6.22
CA LYS A 533 -9.77 -17.77 5.25
C LYS A 533 -10.11 -18.17 3.80
N ILE A 534 -10.61 -19.39 3.60
CA ILE A 534 -11.06 -19.90 2.30
C ILE A 534 -12.46 -20.48 2.46
N ASN A 535 -13.37 -20.05 1.59
CA ASN A 535 -14.78 -20.45 1.64
C ASN A 535 -14.99 -21.98 1.57
N VAL A 536 -14.20 -22.71 0.76
CA VAL A 536 -14.32 -24.18 0.63
C VAL A 536 -14.08 -24.92 1.96
N VAL A 537 -13.27 -24.36 2.85
CA VAL A 537 -13.00 -24.92 4.18
C VAL A 537 -14.20 -24.69 5.10
N SER A 538 -14.81 -23.50 5.07
CA SER A 538 -16.05 -23.22 5.81
C SER A 538 -17.21 -24.10 5.34
N VAL A 539 -17.33 -24.33 4.03
CA VAL A 539 -18.31 -25.26 3.44
C VAL A 539 -18.08 -26.67 3.97
N PHE A 540 -16.83 -27.16 3.94
CA PHE A 540 -16.46 -28.46 4.47
C PHE A 540 -16.84 -28.58 5.95
N ALA A 541 -16.46 -27.60 6.78
CA ALA A 541 -16.74 -27.61 8.21
C ALA A 541 -18.25 -27.65 8.50
N MET A 542 -19.03 -26.83 7.80
CA MET A 542 -20.48 -26.79 7.96
C MET A 542 -21.16 -28.10 7.50
N GLN A 543 -20.69 -28.70 6.41
CA GLN A 543 -21.21 -30.00 5.94
C GLN A 543 -20.94 -31.10 6.96
N GLN A 544 -19.70 -31.22 7.45
CA GLN A 544 -19.34 -32.21 8.47
C GLN A 544 -20.12 -32.01 9.78
N LEU A 545 -20.39 -30.75 10.15
CA LEU A 545 -21.17 -30.43 11.34
C LEU A 545 -22.64 -30.86 11.17
N LYS A 546 -23.26 -30.59 10.01
CA LYS A 546 -24.64 -31.03 9.69
C LYS A 546 -24.80 -32.54 9.59
N ASP A 547 -23.79 -33.21 9.03
CA ASP A 547 -23.77 -34.67 8.92
C ASP A 547 -23.50 -35.37 10.27
N HIS A 548 -23.19 -34.59 11.31
CA HIS A 548 -22.99 -35.11 12.66
C HIS A 548 -24.33 -35.61 13.24
N PRO A 549 -24.42 -36.87 13.73
CA PRO A 549 -25.66 -37.42 14.27
C PRO A 549 -26.27 -36.61 15.43
N GLY A 550 -25.42 -35.93 16.21
CA GLY A 550 -25.81 -35.05 17.31
C GLY A 550 -25.89 -33.55 16.95
N PHE A 551 -26.04 -33.19 15.67
CA PHE A 551 -26.00 -31.79 15.22
C PHE A 551 -26.94 -30.87 16.01
N GLU A 552 -28.19 -31.27 16.23
CA GLU A 552 -29.16 -30.46 16.98
C GLU A 552 -28.75 -30.22 18.43
N LYS A 553 -28.15 -31.23 19.08
CA LYS A 553 -27.61 -31.09 20.44
C LYS A 553 -26.44 -30.11 20.46
N ILE A 554 -25.51 -30.25 19.51
CA ILE A 554 -24.36 -29.32 19.37
C ILE A 554 -24.88 -27.89 19.17
N LYS A 555 -25.88 -27.71 18.29
CA LYS A 555 -26.51 -26.42 18.02
C LYS A 555 -27.03 -25.73 19.29
N GLN A 556 -27.63 -26.51 20.21
CA GLN A 556 -28.13 -26.01 21.49
C GLN A 556 -27.00 -25.68 22.47
N GLU A 557 -25.90 -26.44 22.48
CA GLU A 557 -24.78 -26.30 23.42
C GLU A 557 -23.75 -25.22 23.02
N ILE A 558 -23.72 -24.76 21.76
CA ILE A 558 -22.83 -23.67 21.32
C ILE A 558 -22.96 -22.47 22.28
N ALA A 559 -21.90 -21.80 22.71
CA ALA A 559 -22.02 -20.66 23.62
C ALA A 559 -22.22 -19.33 22.87
N ILE A 560 -22.79 -18.30 23.50
CA ILE A 560 -22.94 -16.96 22.88
C ILE A 560 -21.60 -16.40 22.35
N PRO A 561 -20.45 -16.55 23.05
CA PRO A 561 -19.16 -16.11 22.50
C PRO A 561 -18.78 -16.80 21.18
N VAL A 562 -19.18 -18.06 20.98
CA VAL A 562 -18.96 -18.80 19.74
C VAL A 562 -19.88 -18.28 18.63
N VAL A 563 -21.14 -17.99 18.95
CA VAL A 563 -22.08 -17.31 18.02
C VAL A 563 -21.51 -15.96 17.58
N ARG A 564 -20.97 -15.16 18.52
CA ARG A 564 -20.29 -13.90 18.22
C ARG A 564 -19.10 -14.08 17.29
N GLY A 565 -18.29 -15.11 17.53
CA GLY A 565 -17.19 -15.50 16.62
C GLY A 565 -17.69 -15.80 15.21
N MET A 566 -18.78 -16.55 15.07
CA MET A 566 -19.40 -16.84 13.76
C MET A 566 -19.91 -15.58 13.06
N LEU A 567 -20.60 -14.71 13.79
CA LEU A 567 -21.13 -13.42 13.30
C LEU A 567 -20.05 -12.41 12.90
N SER A 568 -18.83 -12.56 13.44
CA SER A 568 -17.67 -11.71 13.16
C SER A 568 -16.70 -12.33 12.15
N SER A 569 -16.95 -13.57 11.72
CA SER A 569 -16.10 -14.30 10.77
C SER A 569 -16.03 -13.60 9.42
N ALA A 570 -14.95 -13.82 8.66
CA ALA A 570 -14.87 -13.46 7.25
C ALA A 570 -15.74 -14.37 6.35
N SER A 571 -16.16 -15.53 6.86
CA SER A 571 -16.96 -16.51 6.13
C SER A 571 -18.45 -16.18 6.19
N GLY A 572 -19.06 -15.92 5.03
CA GLY A 572 -20.50 -15.68 4.92
C GLY A 572 -21.36 -16.84 5.43
N ILE A 573 -20.88 -18.10 5.30
CA ILE A 573 -21.59 -19.29 5.82
C ILE A 573 -21.59 -19.29 7.34
N ALA A 574 -20.46 -18.95 7.97
CA ALA A 574 -20.37 -18.83 9.41
C ALA A 574 -21.27 -17.70 9.92
N GLN A 575 -21.24 -16.53 9.28
CA GLN A 575 -22.10 -15.40 9.62
C GLN A 575 -23.58 -15.79 9.56
N GLN A 576 -24.01 -16.45 8.49
CA GLN A 576 -25.40 -16.87 8.31
C GLN A 576 -25.82 -17.90 9.36
N PHE A 577 -24.94 -18.85 9.69
CA PHE A 577 -25.22 -19.82 10.75
C PHE A 577 -25.25 -19.16 12.14
N GLY A 578 -24.36 -18.20 12.39
CA GLY A 578 -24.38 -17.37 13.59
C GLY A 578 -25.69 -16.60 13.75
N LEU A 579 -26.21 -16.03 12.66
CA LEU A 579 -27.52 -15.36 12.63
C LEU A 579 -28.67 -16.33 12.92
N GLU A 580 -28.64 -17.52 12.33
CA GLU A 580 -29.63 -18.57 12.60
C GLU A 580 -29.62 -18.98 14.09
N LEU A 581 -28.43 -19.21 14.64
CA LEU A 581 -28.25 -19.55 16.06
C LEU A 581 -28.72 -18.44 16.99
N ALA A 582 -28.37 -17.18 16.67
CA ALA A 582 -28.77 -16.04 17.47
C ALA A 582 -30.29 -15.85 17.45
N THR A 583 -30.92 -15.96 16.28
CA THR A 583 -32.37 -15.84 16.12
C THR A 583 -33.11 -16.95 16.86
N ALA A 584 -32.64 -18.19 16.78
CA ALA A 584 -33.24 -19.32 17.48
C ALA A 584 -33.14 -19.24 19.01
N ARG A 585 -32.20 -18.45 19.53
CA ARG A 585 -31.95 -18.26 20.97
C ARG A 585 -32.55 -17.00 21.55
N TYR A 586 -33.02 -16.09 20.70
CA TYR A 586 -33.57 -14.83 21.15
C TYR A 586 -34.94 -15.08 21.79
N ASP A 587 -35.00 -14.88 23.10
CA ASP A 587 -36.23 -14.94 23.88
C ASP A 587 -36.73 -13.52 24.15
N THR A 588 -37.90 -13.19 23.62
CA THR A 588 -38.54 -11.88 23.83
C THR A 588 -38.95 -11.63 25.28
N SER A 589 -39.17 -12.69 26.07
CA SER A 589 -39.53 -12.60 27.49
C SER A 589 -38.31 -12.49 28.41
N ALA A 590 -37.14 -12.94 27.95
CA ALA A 590 -35.88 -12.90 28.68
C ALA A 590 -34.70 -12.55 27.74
N PRO A 591 -34.64 -11.32 27.23
CA PRO A 591 -33.64 -10.91 26.26
C PRO A 591 -32.21 -10.93 26.84
N SER A 592 -31.23 -11.35 26.05
CA SER A 592 -29.82 -11.42 26.44
C SER A 592 -29.02 -10.25 25.87
N ALA A 593 -28.50 -9.37 26.73
CA ALA A 593 -27.66 -8.24 26.30
C ALA A 593 -26.40 -8.71 25.54
N ALA A 594 -25.76 -9.79 25.98
CA ALA A 594 -24.59 -10.36 25.32
C ALA A 594 -24.89 -10.87 23.90
N LEU A 595 -26.09 -11.43 23.68
CA LEU A 595 -26.52 -11.87 22.35
C LEU A 595 -26.82 -10.68 21.43
N ILE A 596 -27.48 -9.64 21.95
CA ILE A 596 -27.76 -8.40 21.22
C ILE A 596 -26.43 -7.71 20.83
N ALA A 597 -25.45 -7.65 21.74
CA ALA A 597 -24.12 -7.11 21.46
C ALA A 597 -23.42 -7.88 20.34
N ALA A 598 -23.48 -9.23 20.38
CA ALA A 598 -22.92 -10.08 19.33
C ALA A 598 -23.54 -9.79 17.94
N MET A 599 -24.85 -9.52 17.88
CA MET A 599 -25.54 -9.14 16.64
C MET A 599 -25.10 -7.77 16.14
N ASN A 600 -25.00 -6.77 17.03
CA ASN A 600 -24.57 -5.42 16.70
C ASN A 600 -23.10 -5.36 16.22
N ALA A 601 -22.24 -6.25 16.74
CA ALA A 601 -20.84 -6.37 16.32
C ALA A 601 -20.65 -7.11 14.98
N SER A 602 -21.70 -7.74 14.45
CA SER A 602 -21.59 -8.63 13.28
C SER A 602 -21.09 -7.91 12.03
N THR A 603 -20.29 -8.60 11.23
CA THR A 603 -19.90 -8.14 9.87
C THR A 603 -21.05 -8.26 8.87
N LEU A 604 -22.08 -9.06 9.16
CA LEU A 604 -23.26 -9.26 8.32
C LEU A 604 -24.31 -8.15 8.55
N PRO A 605 -24.67 -7.34 7.53
CA PRO A 605 -25.62 -6.24 7.69
C PRO A 605 -27.00 -6.68 8.19
N ALA A 606 -27.49 -7.84 7.75
CA ALA A 606 -28.79 -8.37 8.20
C ALA A 606 -28.81 -8.69 9.70
N ALA A 607 -27.71 -9.23 10.24
CA ALA A 607 -27.59 -9.49 11.67
C ALA A 607 -27.52 -8.19 12.47
N ARG A 608 -26.77 -7.18 11.99
CA ARG A 608 -26.73 -5.86 12.62
C ARG A 608 -28.09 -5.18 12.64
N ALA A 609 -28.82 -5.19 11.53
CA ALA A 609 -30.15 -4.57 11.45
C ALA A 609 -31.11 -5.18 12.49
N LEU A 610 -31.11 -6.51 12.62
CA LEU A 610 -31.91 -7.21 13.63
C LEU A 610 -31.42 -6.94 15.06
N GLY A 611 -30.09 -6.90 15.28
CA GLY A 611 -29.50 -6.53 16.56
C GLY A 611 -29.89 -5.11 17.01
N LEU A 612 -29.91 -4.15 16.08
CA LEU A 612 -30.33 -2.77 16.36
C LEU A 612 -31.82 -2.70 16.68
N GLN A 613 -32.66 -3.46 15.98
CA GLN A 613 -34.07 -3.60 16.32
C GLN A 613 -34.26 -4.19 17.72
N TRP A 614 -33.52 -5.24 18.08
CA TRP A 614 -33.55 -5.82 19.43
C TRP A 614 -33.06 -4.84 20.48
N THR A 615 -32.05 -4.03 20.16
CA THR A 615 -31.54 -2.97 21.05
C THR A 615 -32.63 -1.93 21.32
N GLN A 616 -33.30 -1.44 20.27
CA GLN A 616 -34.37 -0.45 20.40
C GLN A 616 -35.57 -0.97 21.18
N ASN A 617 -35.90 -2.25 21.03
CA ASN A 617 -36.98 -2.88 21.80
C ASN A 617 -36.61 -3.11 23.28
N ASN A 618 -35.32 -3.07 23.64
CA ASN A 618 -34.82 -3.44 24.97
C ASN A 618 -33.87 -2.39 25.56
N LEU A 619 -34.11 -1.10 25.29
CA LEU A 619 -33.26 0.00 25.76
C LEU A 619 -32.93 -0.05 27.26
N PRO A 620 -33.87 -0.33 28.20
CA PRO A 620 -33.54 -0.38 29.63
C PRO A 620 -32.54 -1.48 30.00
N LEU A 621 -32.62 -2.64 29.35
CA LEU A 621 -31.67 -3.74 29.55
C LEU A 621 -30.31 -3.35 28.97
N CYS A 622 -30.30 -2.91 27.70
CA CYS A 622 -29.08 -2.60 26.95
C CYS A 622 -28.31 -1.42 27.55
N PHE A 623 -28.98 -0.32 27.88
CA PHE A 623 -28.35 0.87 28.44
C PHE A 623 -28.28 0.84 29.97
N GLY A 624 -28.75 -0.23 30.60
CA GLY A 624 -28.43 -0.55 31.99
C GLY A 624 -26.97 -0.99 32.17
N ASP A 625 -26.35 -1.55 31.14
CA ASP A 625 -25.00 -2.12 31.13
C ASP A 625 -23.98 -1.16 30.47
N MET A 626 -23.01 -0.70 31.25
CA MET A 626 -22.00 0.25 30.76
C MET A 626 -21.02 -0.39 29.76
N ASP A 627 -20.76 -1.70 29.88
CA ASP A 627 -19.88 -2.39 28.93
C ASP A 627 -20.57 -2.53 27.57
N PHE A 628 -21.89 -2.76 27.57
CA PHE A 628 -22.70 -2.77 26.34
C PHE A 628 -22.72 -1.40 25.66
N ILE A 629 -22.94 -0.31 26.42
CA ILE A 629 -22.91 1.07 25.87
C ILE A 629 -21.54 1.37 25.29
N MET A 630 -20.47 1.07 26.02
CA MET A 630 -19.11 1.30 25.56
C MET A 630 -18.81 0.51 24.28
N GLU A 631 -19.22 -0.76 24.20
CA GLU A 631 -19.06 -1.57 22.98
C GLU A 631 -19.76 -0.94 21.77
N MET A 632 -21.00 -0.46 21.93
CA MET A 632 -21.72 0.18 20.84
C MET A 632 -21.14 1.55 20.47
N MET A 633 -20.71 2.34 21.45
CA MET A 633 -20.14 3.67 21.27
C MET A 633 -18.86 3.65 20.43
N PHE A 634 -18.04 2.62 20.62
CA PHE A 634 -16.77 2.41 19.90
C PHE A 634 -16.87 1.34 18.79
N SER A 635 -18.09 0.98 18.38
CA SER A 635 -18.31 0.05 17.27
C SER A 635 -17.76 0.62 15.96
N ASN A 636 -17.19 -0.23 15.10
CA ASN A 636 -16.74 0.16 13.75
C ASN A 636 -17.90 0.63 12.86
N TRP A 637 -19.14 0.24 13.19
CA TRP A 637 -20.34 0.48 12.37
C TRP A 637 -21.03 1.79 12.75
N PRO A 638 -21.08 2.81 11.86
CA PRO A 638 -21.71 4.10 12.17
C PRO A 638 -23.18 3.99 12.57
N GLU A 639 -23.93 3.06 11.98
CA GLU A 639 -25.34 2.80 12.32
C GLU A 639 -25.52 2.31 13.76
N VAL A 640 -24.55 1.55 14.29
CA VAL A 640 -24.55 1.07 15.68
C VAL A 640 -24.25 2.24 16.62
N ARG A 641 -23.23 3.05 16.31
CA ARG A 641 -22.89 4.25 17.08
C ARG A 641 -24.04 5.25 17.13
N SER A 642 -24.78 5.39 16.03
CA SER A 642 -25.93 6.30 15.93
C SER A 642 -27.04 5.97 16.93
N VAL A 643 -27.26 4.70 17.26
CA VAL A 643 -28.28 4.31 18.24
C VAL A 643 -27.93 4.82 19.63
N VAL A 644 -26.67 4.72 20.05
CA VAL A 644 -26.21 5.30 21.32
C VAL A 644 -26.35 6.83 21.27
N LYS A 645 -25.91 7.46 20.18
CA LYS A 645 -25.99 8.91 20.01
C LYS A 645 -27.41 9.46 20.18
N VAL A 646 -28.41 8.75 19.66
CA VAL A 646 -29.82 9.20 19.64
C VAL A 646 -30.58 8.81 20.91
N HIS A 647 -30.37 7.61 21.44
CA HIS A 647 -31.23 7.05 22.49
C HIS A 647 -30.61 7.06 23.89
N LEU A 648 -29.30 7.30 24.03
CA LEU A 648 -28.70 7.44 25.35
C LEU A 648 -29.24 8.73 25.97
N ALA A 649 -30.03 8.58 27.03
CA ALA A 649 -30.71 9.67 27.70
C ALA A 649 -30.41 9.62 29.21
N ASP A 650 -30.62 10.74 29.90
CA ASP A 650 -30.36 10.89 31.33
C ASP A 650 -31.10 9.84 32.19
N THR A 651 -32.22 9.30 31.70
CA THR A 651 -32.96 8.21 32.37
C THR A 651 -32.15 6.91 32.52
N PHE A 652 -31.23 6.64 31.60
CA PHE A 652 -30.36 5.45 31.65
C PHE A 652 -28.98 5.77 32.23
N LEU A 653 -28.56 7.02 32.13
CA LEU A 653 -27.22 7.49 32.44
C LEU A 653 -27.25 8.53 33.57
N SER A 654 -27.42 8.07 34.81
CA SER A 654 -27.22 8.92 35.99
C SER A 654 -25.78 9.43 36.06
N LEU A 655 -25.52 10.50 36.82
CA LEU A 655 -24.18 11.06 36.96
C LEU A 655 -23.13 10.03 37.43
N ASP A 656 -23.50 9.14 38.36
CA ASP A 656 -22.60 8.08 38.83
C ASP A 656 -22.31 7.04 37.74
N LYS A 657 -23.31 6.69 36.92
CA LYS A 657 -23.09 5.83 35.74
C LYS A 657 -22.25 6.53 34.67
N ALA A 658 -22.46 7.82 34.43
CA ALA A 658 -21.65 8.62 33.52
C ALA A 658 -20.17 8.67 33.98
N ARG A 659 -19.92 8.79 35.29
CA ARG A 659 -18.57 8.70 35.89
C ARG A 659 -17.95 7.33 35.65
N ILE A 660 -18.69 6.24 35.90
CA ILE A 660 -18.22 4.87 35.66
C ILE A 660 -17.87 4.66 34.18
N LEU A 661 -18.78 5.05 33.27
CA LEU A 661 -18.58 4.93 31.83
C LEU A 661 -17.36 5.73 31.38
N SER A 662 -17.24 6.99 31.83
CA SER A 662 -16.09 7.85 31.52
C SER A 662 -14.77 7.23 32.00
N GLY A 663 -14.74 6.72 33.24
CA GLY A 663 -13.57 6.05 33.80
C GLY A 663 -13.18 4.79 33.02
N LYS A 664 -14.15 3.95 32.64
CA LYS A 664 -13.92 2.76 31.81
C LYS A 664 -13.35 3.12 30.44
N VAL A 665 -13.93 4.13 29.77
CA VAL A 665 -13.47 4.57 28.45
C VAL A 665 -12.06 5.15 28.55
N ILE A 666 -11.77 6.00 29.52
CA ILE A 666 -10.43 6.59 29.71
C ILE A 666 -9.39 5.50 29.98
N ALA A 667 -9.68 4.54 30.87
CA ALA A 667 -8.77 3.44 31.15
C ALA A 667 -8.49 2.60 29.89
N TRP A 668 -9.53 2.36 29.07
CA TRP A 668 -9.37 1.68 27.79
C TRP A 668 -8.54 2.49 26.80
N LEU A 669 -8.79 3.80 26.65
CA LEU A 669 -7.98 4.67 25.78
C LEU A 669 -6.51 4.69 26.19
N LEU A 670 -6.21 4.77 27.49
CA LEU A 670 -4.85 4.71 28.02
C LEU A 670 -4.16 3.36 27.80
N SER A 671 -4.93 2.27 27.71
CA SER A 671 -4.39 0.94 27.39
C SER A 671 -4.02 0.77 25.91
N LEU A 672 -4.49 1.64 25.02
CA LEU A 672 -4.21 1.57 23.59
C LEU A 672 -2.93 2.33 23.24
N GLN A 673 -1.95 1.63 22.67
CA GLN A 673 -0.70 2.27 22.25
C GLN A 673 -0.77 2.95 20.88
N GLN A 674 -1.34 2.29 19.86
CA GLN A 674 -1.42 2.83 18.50
C GLN A 674 -2.63 2.29 17.76
N ALA A 675 -3.11 3.03 16.76
CA ALA A 675 -4.26 2.67 15.94
C ALA A 675 -4.04 3.15 14.50
N SER A 676 -4.64 2.45 13.52
CA SER A 676 -4.74 2.92 12.14
C SER A 676 -5.58 4.20 12.06
N THR A 677 -5.51 4.93 10.94
CA THR A 677 -6.31 6.14 10.73
C THR A 677 -7.82 5.87 10.90
N GLU A 678 -8.35 4.84 10.24
CA GLU A 678 -9.77 4.45 10.34
C GLU A 678 -10.19 4.09 11.78
N LYS A 679 -9.29 3.42 12.53
CA LYS A 679 -9.55 3.10 13.93
C LYS A 679 -9.48 4.34 14.81
N ASN A 680 -8.59 5.30 14.54
CA ASN A 680 -8.60 6.60 15.23
C ASN A 680 -9.89 7.37 14.95
N ASP A 681 -10.41 7.36 13.72
CA ASP A 681 -11.69 8.01 13.39
C ASP A 681 -12.87 7.39 14.14
N THR A 682 -12.90 6.05 14.19
CA THR A 682 -13.90 5.31 14.96
C THR A 682 -13.84 5.65 16.45
N ILE A 683 -12.63 5.68 17.02
CA ILE A 683 -12.42 6.04 18.43
C ILE A 683 -12.83 7.49 18.68
N ASN A 684 -12.43 8.42 17.82
CA ASN A 684 -12.80 9.83 17.95
C ASN A 684 -14.33 9.98 17.92
N GLY A 685 -15.02 9.30 17.01
CA GLY A 685 -16.48 9.33 16.95
C GLY A 685 -17.15 8.76 18.22
N GLY A 686 -16.55 7.76 18.85
CA GLY A 686 -16.99 7.26 20.16
C GLY A 686 -16.76 8.28 21.29
N CYS A 687 -15.60 8.95 21.31
CA CYS A 687 -15.31 10.04 22.25
C CYS A 687 -16.31 11.20 22.08
N ASP A 688 -16.67 11.56 20.86
CA ASP A 688 -17.66 12.62 20.59
C ASP A 688 -19.04 12.28 21.19
N ILE A 689 -19.45 11.00 21.14
CA ILE A 689 -20.68 10.52 21.79
C ILE A 689 -20.54 10.58 23.32
N LEU A 690 -19.38 10.20 23.86
CA LEU A 690 -19.12 10.30 25.29
C LEU A 690 -19.20 11.77 25.76
N GLU A 691 -18.65 12.71 25.00
CA GLU A 691 -18.71 14.14 25.31
C GLU A 691 -20.15 14.67 25.34
N GLN A 692 -20.95 14.25 24.36
CA GLN A 692 -22.35 14.65 24.25
C GLN A 692 -23.17 14.25 25.49
N HIS A 693 -22.92 13.08 26.06
CA HIS A 693 -23.76 12.48 27.11
C HIS A 693 -23.14 12.52 28.51
N CYS A 694 -21.82 12.59 28.63
CA CYS A 694 -21.10 12.53 29.90
C CYS A 694 -20.43 13.86 30.31
N GLY A 695 -20.75 14.99 29.67
CA GLY A 695 -20.06 16.27 29.88
C GLY A 695 -19.87 16.68 31.35
N GLN A 696 -20.87 16.49 32.22
CA GLN A 696 -20.75 16.80 33.66
C GLN A 696 -19.74 15.90 34.37
N ALA A 697 -19.71 14.61 34.06
CA ALA A 697 -18.74 13.67 34.61
C ALA A 697 -17.33 13.95 34.07
N LEU A 698 -17.21 14.24 32.77
CA LEU A 698 -15.95 14.57 32.11
C LEU A 698 -15.29 15.84 32.68
N ARG A 699 -16.09 16.84 33.09
CA ARG A 699 -15.57 18.06 33.74
C ARG A 699 -14.81 17.76 35.04
N GLN A 700 -15.14 16.66 35.73
CA GLN A 700 -14.56 16.23 37.00
C GLN A 700 -13.29 15.36 36.85
N ILE A 701 -12.88 15.01 35.63
CA ILE A 701 -11.67 14.21 35.38
C ILE A 701 -10.42 14.94 35.87
N ASP A 702 -9.49 14.23 36.50
CA ASP A 702 -8.27 14.81 37.05
C ASP A 702 -7.33 15.33 35.93
N MET A 703 -6.60 16.42 36.18
CA MET A 703 -5.68 16.98 35.19
C MET A 703 -4.58 15.99 34.80
N LYS A 704 -4.12 15.16 35.73
CA LYS A 704 -3.10 14.14 35.47
C LYS A 704 -3.53 13.14 34.40
N ILE A 705 -4.82 12.79 34.37
CA ILE A 705 -5.38 11.88 33.36
C ILE A 705 -5.35 12.53 31.97
N ILE A 706 -5.62 13.83 31.90
CA ILE A 706 -5.56 14.59 30.64
C ILE A 706 -4.11 14.65 30.14
N GLU A 707 -3.15 14.92 31.02
CA GLU A 707 -1.73 14.88 30.72
C GLU A 707 -1.28 13.50 30.21
N ASP A 708 -1.73 12.42 30.85
CA ASP A 708 -1.37 11.05 30.46
C ASP A 708 -1.93 10.70 29.07
N LEU A 709 -3.16 11.14 28.74
CA LEU A 709 -3.74 10.98 27.40
C LEU A 709 -2.98 11.81 26.34
N LEU A 710 -2.55 13.03 26.67
CA LEU A 710 -1.73 13.87 25.78
C LEU A 710 -0.34 13.27 25.52
N ALA A 711 0.28 12.69 26.55
CA ALA A 711 1.57 12.01 26.46
C ALA A 711 1.49 10.67 25.70
N GLY A 712 0.28 10.09 25.59
CA GLY A 712 0.02 8.85 24.88
C GLY A 712 0.34 8.92 23.37
N LYS A 713 0.46 7.76 22.73
CA LYS A 713 0.71 7.63 21.28
C LYS A 713 -0.57 7.58 20.44
N LEU A 714 -1.74 7.38 21.06
CA LEU A 714 -3.04 7.31 20.39
C LEU A 714 -3.53 8.72 19.97
N GLN A 715 -3.65 8.98 18.67
CA GLN A 715 -4.03 10.32 18.18
C GLN A 715 -5.46 10.72 18.57
N ALA A 716 -6.42 9.78 18.51
CA ALA A 716 -7.77 10.02 19.01
C ALA A 716 -7.79 10.33 20.53
N GLY A 717 -6.88 9.71 21.29
CA GLY A 717 -6.68 10.02 22.71
C GLY A 717 -6.20 11.44 22.95
N LYS A 718 -5.23 11.92 22.14
CA LYS A 718 -4.77 13.31 22.18
C LYS A 718 -5.86 14.31 21.84
N ALA A 719 -6.62 14.06 20.77
CA ALA A 719 -7.73 14.91 20.37
C ALA A 719 -8.77 15.01 21.49
N PHE A 720 -9.12 13.87 22.09
CA PHE A 720 -10.04 13.82 23.22
C PHE A 720 -9.50 14.56 24.44
N ALA A 721 -8.21 14.39 24.77
CA ALA A 721 -7.58 15.08 25.91
C ALA A 721 -7.63 16.62 25.77
N VAL A 722 -7.37 17.14 24.56
CA VAL A 722 -7.50 18.57 24.28
C VAL A 722 -8.96 19.03 24.46
N ARG A 723 -9.93 18.23 24.03
CA ARG A 723 -11.35 18.55 24.25
C ARG A 723 -11.77 18.46 25.72
N LEU A 724 -11.16 17.58 26.51
CA LEU A 724 -11.37 17.57 27.96
C LEU A 724 -10.89 18.86 28.63
N LEU A 725 -9.80 19.48 28.16
CA LEU A 725 -9.39 20.81 28.62
C LEU A 725 -10.50 21.85 28.35
N LEU A 726 -11.06 21.83 27.14
CA LEU A 726 -12.16 22.74 26.77
C LEU A 726 -13.43 22.51 27.62
N ILE A 727 -13.77 21.25 27.92
CA ILE A 727 -14.93 20.90 28.77
C ILE A 727 -14.74 21.40 30.22
N LYS A 728 -13.50 21.52 30.69
CA LYS A 728 -13.22 22.09 32.02
C LYS A 728 -13.60 23.57 32.14
N GLY A 729 -13.64 24.30 31.02
CA GLY A 729 -14.05 25.70 30.98
C GLY A 729 -13.10 26.57 31.80
N ASP A 730 -13.66 27.41 32.68
CA ASP A 730 -12.93 28.40 33.49
C ASP A 730 -11.87 27.82 34.46
N ASN A 731 -11.82 26.49 34.61
CA ASN A 731 -10.81 25.82 35.43
C ASN A 731 -9.47 25.63 34.70
N VAL A 732 -9.33 26.13 33.47
CA VAL A 732 -8.11 26.06 32.66
C VAL A 732 -7.68 27.47 32.30
N ASP A 733 -6.42 27.80 32.57
CA ASP A 733 -5.78 29.01 32.07
C ASP A 733 -5.37 28.79 30.60
N TYR A 734 -6.25 29.19 29.68
CA TYR A 734 -5.98 29.08 28.24
C TYR A 734 -4.88 30.04 27.80
N ASP A 735 -4.78 31.21 28.42
CA ASP A 735 -3.81 32.25 28.06
C ASP A 735 -2.39 31.83 28.47
N GLY A 736 -2.24 30.99 29.49
CA GLY A 736 -0.95 30.41 29.92
C GLY A 736 -0.41 29.28 29.03
N ILE A 737 -1.14 28.81 28.02
CA ILE A 737 -0.72 27.67 27.18
C ILE A 737 0.47 28.08 26.29
N ALA A 738 1.53 27.28 26.25
CA ALA A 738 2.73 27.56 25.47
C ALA A 738 2.53 27.40 23.94
N ASP A 739 3.15 28.29 23.16
CA ASP A 739 3.12 28.25 21.68
C ASP A 739 3.67 26.95 21.09
N THR A 740 4.69 26.35 21.72
CA THR A 740 5.27 25.07 21.28
C THR A 740 4.25 23.94 21.34
N PHE A 741 3.42 23.92 22.38
CA PHE A 741 2.35 22.95 22.50
C PHE A 741 1.26 23.19 21.46
N LEU A 742 0.80 24.44 21.29
CA LEU A 742 -0.22 24.78 20.28
C LEU A 742 0.23 24.41 18.86
N LYS A 743 1.47 24.75 18.49
CA LYS A 743 2.05 24.34 17.20
C LYS A 743 2.06 22.82 17.03
N SER A 744 2.46 22.08 18.06
CA SER A 744 2.45 20.61 17.99
C SER A 744 1.06 20.01 17.75
N LEU A 745 -0.01 20.69 18.19
CA LEU A 745 -1.38 20.28 17.91
C LEU A 745 -1.78 20.61 16.47
N LEU A 746 -1.42 21.80 15.97
CA LEU A 746 -1.74 22.25 14.61
C LEU A 746 -0.92 21.53 13.52
N GLU A 747 0.25 20.99 13.86
CA GLU A 747 1.10 20.21 12.96
C GLU A 747 0.74 18.72 12.92
N ASN A 748 -0.11 18.26 13.83
CA ASN A 748 -0.43 16.86 13.97
C ASN A 748 -1.11 16.30 12.73
N ASP A 749 -0.69 15.12 12.26
CA ASP A 749 -1.24 14.48 11.06
C ASP A 749 -2.74 14.15 11.18
N PHE A 750 -3.27 14.03 12.41
CA PHE A 750 -4.66 13.69 12.67
C PHE A 750 -5.55 14.94 12.78
N VAL A 751 -6.45 15.12 11.81
CA VAL A 751 -7.37 16.28 11.69
C VAL A 751 -8.09 16.62 13.01
N PRO A 752 -8.66 15.67 13.78
CA PRO A 752 -9.32 16.01 15.05
C PRO A 752 -8.41 16.63 16.11
N VAL A 753 -7.10 16.34 16.11
CA VAL A 753 -6.14 17.00 17.03
C VAL A 753 -5.97 18.46 16.63
N ARG A 754 -5.79 18.74 15.33
CA ARG A 754 -5.67 20.11 14.81
C ARG A 754 -6.91 20.93 15.10
N LYS A 755 -8.10 20.35 14.85
CA LYS A 755 -9.38 20.99 15.15
C LYS A 755 -9.51 21.32 16.65
N ALA A 756 -9.12 20.41 17.53
CA ALA A 756 -9.14 20.65 18.97
C ALA A 756 -8.14 21.76 19.37
N GLY A 757 -6.96 21.81 18.74
CA GLY A 757 -5.98 22.89 18.89
C GLY A 757 -6.51 24.26 18.46
N LEU A 758 -7.23 24.34 17.34
CA LEU A 758 -7.90 25.57 16.88
C LEU A 758 -8.99 26.03 17.86
N CYS A 759 -9.71 25.10 18.48
CA CYS A 759 -10.68 25.43 19.54
C CYS A 759 -10.01 26.00 20.80
N LEU A 760 -8.82 25.48 21.19
CA LEU A 760 -8.03 26.09 22.27
C LEU A 760 -7.65 27.53 21.94
N LEU A 761 -7.12 27.78 20.74
CA LEU A 761 -6.81 29.15 20.29
C LEU A 761 -8.02 30.07 20.31
N SER A 762 -9.17 29.57 19.87
CA SER A 762 -10.43 30.35 19.86
C SER A 762 -10.92 30.70 21.26
N SER A 763 -10.51 29.93 22.27
CA SER A 763 -10.89 30.09 23.69
C SER A 763 -9.98 31.07 24.44
N MET A 764 -8.84 31.45 23.88
CA MET A 764 -7.94 32.46 24.47
C MET A 764 -8.57 33.86 24.46
N SER A 765 -8.12 34.70 25.39
CA SER A 765 -8.49 36.11 25.42
C SER A 765 -7.94 36.83 24.19
N LYS A 766 -8.63 37.89 23.77
CA LYS A 766 -8.20 38.65 22.58
C LYS A 766 -6.88 39.36 22.86
N GLU A 767 -6.71 39.83 24.09
CA GLU A 767 -5.52 40.50 24.61
C GLU A 767 -4.30 39.59 24.52
N GLU A 768 -4.46 38.29 24.80
CA GLU A 768 -3.36 37.33 24.70
C GLU A 768 -3.06 36.93 23.25
N LEU A 769 -4.09 36.70 22.43
CA LEU A 769 -3.92 36.36 21.01
C LEU A 769 -3.10 37.43 20.25
N VAL A 770 -3.34 38.71 20.55
CA VAL A 770 -2.60 39.84 19.95
C VAL A 770 -1.11 39.81 20.28
N LYS A 771 -0.70 39.26 21.43
CA LYS A 771 0.71 39.12 21.81
C LYS A 771 1.44 37.99 21.08
N ARG A 772 0.74 37.21 20.25
CA ARG A 772 1.28 36.01 19.57
C ARG A 772 1.23 36.12 18.04
N PRO A 773 1.76 37.20 17.44
CA PRO A 773 1.71 37.42 15.98
C PRO A 773 2.34 36.27 15.19
N ALA A 774 3.44 35.71 15.69
CA ALA A 774 4.13 34.61 15.04
C ALA A 774 3.27 33.33 14.96
N LEU A 775 2.45 33.05 15.97
CA LEU A 775 1.56 31.89 15.98
C LEU A 775 0.36 32.09 15.03
N MET A 776 -0.16 33.32 14.96
CA MET A 776 -1.24 33.68 14.02
C MET A 776 -0.77 33.54 12.57
N LEU A 777 0.39 34.12 12.25
CA LEU A 777 1.00 33.99 10.93
C LEU A 777 1.29 32.52 10.58
N TYR A 778 1.87 31.78 11.52
CA TYR A 778 2.13 30.35 11.38
C TYR A 778 0.86 29.56 11.01
N SER A 779 -0.26 29.83 11.70
CA SER A 779 -1.53 29.14 11.46
C SER A 779 -2.12 29.49 10.08
N CYS A 780 -1.97 30.74 9.63
CA CYS A 780 -2.41 31.15 8.29
C CYS A 780 -1.58 30.52 7.16
N LEU A 781 -0.32 30.16 7.45
CA LEU A 781 0.62 29.55 6.50
C LEU A 781 0.78 28.04 6.68
N SER A 782 -0.06 27.40 7.49
CA SER A 782 0.00 25.96 7.73
C SER A 782 -0.12 25.17 6.42
N ASP A 783 0.55 24.02 6.36
CA ASP A 783 0.39 23.08 5.25
C ASP A 783 -1.01 22.45 5.19
N TYR A 784 -1.77 22.55 6.29
CA TYR A 784 -3.10 21.96 6.44
C TYR A 784 -4.22 22.97 6.16
N THR A 785 -5.03 22.70 5.14
CA THR A 785 -6.20 23.51 4.74
C THR A 785 -7.22 23.71 5.87
N ASP A 786 -7.44 22.71 6.72
CA ASP A 786 -8.35 22.81 7.86
C ASP A 786 -7.84 23.77 8.95
N VAL A 787 -6.52 23.88 9.13
CA VAL A 787 -5.91 24.85 10.05
C VAL A 787 -6.05 26.27 9.51
N ARG A 788 -5.69 26.46 8.24
CA ARG A 788 -5.79 27.78 7.58
C ARG A 788 -7.21 28.33 7.57
N ASN A 789 -8.20 27.48 7.28
CA ASN A 789 -9.59 27.90 7.30
C ASN A 789 -10.15 28.02 8.72
N GLY A 790 -9.73 27.16 9.65
CA GLY A 790 -10.18 27.18 11.03
C GLY A 790 -9.63 28.35 11.87
N ILE A 791 -8.50 28.96 11.49
CA ILE A 791 -7.96 30.14 12.19
C ILE A 791 -8.66 31.45 11.78
N ARG A 792 -9.33 31.50 10.62
CA ARG A 792 -9.96 32.73 10.09
C ARG A 792 -10.89 33.43 11.10
N PRO A 793 -11.80 32.74 11.83
CA PRO A 793 -12.64 33.39 12.84
C PRO A 793 -11.83 34.06 13.97
N VAL A 794 -10.68 33.48 14.34
CA VAL A 794 -9.77 34.06 15.34
C VAL A 794 -9.11 35.32 14.77
N ILE A 795 -8.65 35.28 13.52
CA ILE A 795 -8.09 36.46 12.82
C ILE A 795 -9.13 37.58 12.73
N GLY A 796 -10.36 37.28 12.30
CA GLY A 796 -11.44 38.27 12.24
C GLY A 796 -11.78 38.86 13.62
N LYS A 797 -11.69 38.07 14.69
CA LYS A 797 -11.94 38.55 16.07
C LYS A 797 -10.88 39.56 16.55
N ILE A 798 -9.63 39.39 16.15
CA ILE A 798 -8.50 40.23 16.60
C ILE A 798 -8.16 41.37 15.62
N SER A 799 -8.49 41.24 14.33
CA SER A 799 -8.18 42.24 13.30
C SER A 799 -8.92 43.56 13.48
N HIS A 800 -10.10 43.55 14.11
CA HIS A 800 -10.87 44.77 14.44
C HIS A 800 -10.37 45.51 15.68
N GLN A 801 -9.51 44.90 16.49
CA GLN A 801 -9.06 45.48 17.77
C GLN A 801 -7.61 45.94 17.74
N ASN A 802 -6.82 45.43 16.80
CA ASN A 802 -5.42 45.77 16.67
C ASN A 802 -5.02 45.95 15.21
N ASP A 803 -5.13 47.19 14.73
CA ASP A 803 -4.77 47.57 13.37
C ASP A 803 -3.29 47.30 13.08
N GLN A 804 -2.39 47.44 14.06
CA GLN A 804 -0.97 47.18 13.89
C GLN A 804 -0.70 45.71 13.53
N LEU A 805 -1.35 44.78 14.23
CA LEU A 805 -1.26 43.35 13.96
C LEU A 805 -1.88 42.99 12.61
N ALA A 806 -3.06 43.54 12.31
CA ALA A 806 -3.75 43.27 11.06
C ALA A 806 -2.95 43.77 9.84
N ASN A 807 -2.44 45.00 9.89
CA ASN A 807 -1.55 45.55 8.88
C ASN A 807 -0.26 44.73 8.74
N TRP A 808 0.32 44.27 9.86
CA TRP A 808 1.49 43.39 9.81
C TRP A 808 1.17 42.05 9.13
N LEU A 809 0.03 41.41 9.45
CA LEU A 809 -0.41 40.18 8.79
C LEU A 809 -0.61 40.39 7.27
N VAL A 810 -1.27 41.48 6.86
CA VAL A 810 -1.41 41.82 5.42
C VAL A 810 -0.03 41.92 4.76
N SER A 811 0.91 42.62 5.39
CA SER A 811 2.27 42.80 4.85
C SER A 811 3.06 41.48 4.72
N GLU A 812 2.80 40.49 5.57
CA GLU A 812 3.44 39.17 5.52
C GLU A 812 2.75 38.18 4.57
N LEU A 813 1.42 38.25 4.45
CA LEU A 813 0.61 37.30 3.67
C LEU A 813 0.55 37.64 2.17
N VAL A 814 0.42 38.93 1.82
CA VAL A 814 0.31 39.36 0.42
C VAL A 814 1.50 38.90 -0.44
N PRO A 815 2.78 39.03 0.00
CA PRO A 815 3.92 38.54 -0.77
C PRO A 815 3.90 37.02 -1.01
N ARG A 816 3.17 36.24 -0.20
CA ARG A 816 3.09 34.77 -0.34
C ARG A 816 2.26 34.37 -1.53
N LEU A 817 1.22 35.13 -1.89
CA LEU A 817 0.40 34.92 -3.09
C LEU A 817 1.19 35.00 -4.41
N MET A 818 2.37 35.62 -4.40
CA MET A 818 3.23 35.78 -5.58
C MET A 818 4.43 34.82 -5.58
N ARG A 819 4.61 34.02 -4.53
CA ARG A 819 5.68 33.02 -4.43
C ARG A 819 5.16 31.66 -4.87
N LYS A 820 6.07 30.70 -5.03
CA LYS A 820 5.67 29.31 -5.30
C LYS A 820 4.81 28.79 -4.15
N GLU A 821 3.65 28.26 -4.50
CA GLU A 821 2.73 27.65 -3.56
C GLU A 821 3.39 26.46 -2.86
N THR A 822 3.34 26.42 -1.52
CA THR A 822 4.01 25.40 -0.70
C THR A 822 3.10 24.24 -0.31
N SER A 823 1.79 24.47 -0.29
CA SER A 823 0.77 23.48 0.06
C SER A 823 -0.51 23.70 -0.73
N ASP A 824 -1.27 22.63 -0.97
CA ASP A 824 -2.47 22.67 -1.81
C ASP A 824 -3.48 23.73 -1.33
N ALA A 825 -3.98 24.52 -2.27
CA ALA A 825 -4.97 25.60 -2.06
C ALA A 825 -4.55 26.73 -1.10
N LEU A 826 -3.27 26.82 -0.72
CA LEU A 826 -2.75 27.89 0.14
C LEU A 826 -3.08 29.27 -0.44
N HIS A 827 -2.84 29.49 -1.73
CA HIS A 827 -3.09 30.81 -2.34
C HIS A 827 -4.57 31.18 -2.30
N GLN A 828 -5.46 30.21 -2.51
CA GLN A 828 -6.90 30.45 -2.44
C GLN A 828 -7.35 30.78 -1.01
N ASP A 829 -6.88 30.03 -0.02
CA ASP A 829 -7.22 30.28 1.39
C ASP A 829 -6.70 31.64 1.87
N LEU A 830 -5.48 32.01 1.48
CA LEU A 830 -4.90 33.32 1.79
C LEU A 830 -5.65 34.46 1.11
N ALA A 831 -5.99 34.33 -0.17
CA ALA A 831 -6.80 35.31 -0.88
C ALA A 831 -8.16 35.49 -0.20
N ASN A 832 -8.80 34.40 0.23
CA ASN A 832 -10.05 34.44 0.99
C ASN A 832 -9.88 35.14 2.34
N LEU A 833 -8.83 34.82 3.11
CA LEU A 833 -8.56 35.48 4.39
C LEU A 833 -8.36 36.99 4.22
N LEU A 834 -7.56 37.38 3.22
CA LEU A 834 -7.28 38.79 2.91
C LEU A 834 -8.52 39.54 2.45
N SER A 835 -9.36 38.91 1.62
CA SER A 835 -10.57 39.54 1.04
C SER A 835 -11.74 39.63 2.00
N ASN A 836 -11.70 38.94 3.14
CA ASN A 836 -12.83 38.91 4.08
C ASN A 836 -12.40 39.43 5.46
N GLU A 837 -11.58 38.68 6.20
CA GLU A 837 -11.25 39.02 7.60
C GLU A 837 -10.25 40.18 7.74
N LEU A 838 -9.50 40.50 6.69
CA LEU A 838 -8.50 41.58 6.66
C LEU A 838 -8.81 42.68 5.63
N GLU A 839 -10.00 42.68 5.02
CA GLU A 839 -10.40 43.62 3.95
C GLU A 839 -10.18 45.10 4.35
N ALA A 840 -10.58 45.48 5.58
CA ALA A 840 -10.46 46.85 6.08
C ALA A 840 -9.01 47.39 6.13
N HIS A 841 -8.01 46.50 6.08
CA HIS A 841 -6.58 46.82 6.22
C HIS A 841 -5.82 46.80 4.89
N LEU A 842 -6.52 46.63 3.77
CA LEU A 842 -5.89 46.57 2.43
C LEU A 842 -5.55 47.97 1.85
N HIS A 843 -6.08 49.05 2.44
CA HIS A 843 -5.84 50.43 2.01
C HIS A 843 -4.37 50.87 2.06
N ALA A 844 -3.53 50.17 2.83
CA ALA A 844 -2.10 50.43 2.93
C ALA A 844 -1.27 49.86 1.77
N MET A 845 -1.89 49.13 0.83
CA MET A 845 -1.20 48.51 -0.30
C MET A 845 -0.84 49.56 -1.37
N ASP A 846 0.40 49.50 -1.86
CA ASP A 846 0.87 50.39 -2.92
C ASP A 846 0.47 49.88 -4.33
N ASN A 847 0.38 50.82 -5.28
CA ASN A 847 0.04 50.51 -6.67
C ASN A 847 0.96 49.45 -7.27
N THR A 848 2.24 49.45 -6.90
CA THR A 848 3.23 48.48 -7.40
C THR A 848 2.85 47.06 -7.01
N THR A 849 2.47 46.84 -5.75
CA THR A 849 2.09 45.52 -5.25
C THR A 849 0.80 45.03 -5.88
N VAL A 850 -0.22 45.90 -6.03
CA VAL A 850 -1.47 45.53 -6.70
C VAL A 850 -1.23 45.14 -8.15
N LEU A 851 -0.43 45.91 -8.89
CA LEU A 851 -0.06 45.55 -10.26
C LEU A 851 0.71 44.24 -10.32
N ARG A 852 1.64 43.97 -9.38
CA ARG A 852 2.35 42.69 -9.32
C ARG A 852 1.41 41.50 -9.04
N LEU A 853 0.37 41.70 -8.23
CA LEU A 853 -0.65 40.67 -7.99
C LEU A 853 -1.45 40.36 -9.26
N LEU A 854 -1.88 41.40 -9.99
CA LEU A 854 -2.59 41.24 -11.25
C LEU A 854 -1.80 40.40 -12.26
N TYR A 855 -0.51 40.67 -12.42
CA TYR A 855 0.38 39.95 -13.35
C TYR A 855 1.09 38.75 -12.71
N SER A 856 0.61 38.26 -11.57
CA SER A 856 1.14 37.05 -10.94
C SER A 856 0.88 35.82 -11.82
N ASN A 857 1.71 34.78 -11.68
CA ASN A 857 1.49 33.49 -12.34
C ASN A 857 0.36 32.67 -11.68
N TYR A 858 -0.19 33.13 -10.56
CA TYR A 858 -1.15 32.39 -9.75
C TYR A 858 -2.53 33.02 -9.80
N ARG A 859 -3.52 32.25 -10.26
CA ARG A 859 -4.89 32.72 -10.46
C ARG A 859 -5.53 33.38 -9.21
N PRO A 860 -5.44 32.82 -7.98
CA PRO A 860 -6.00 33.47 -6.80
C PRO A 860 -5.36 34.82 -6.48
N ALA A 861 -4.07 34.99 -6.80
CA ALA A 861 -3.38 36.27 -6.62
C ALA A 861 -3.88 37.32 -7.61
N GLN A 862 -4.12 36.92 -8.86
CA GLN A 862 -4.67 37.81 -9.89
C GLN A 862 -6.10 38.26 -9.51
N GLU A 863 -6.96 37.33 -9.08
CA GLU A 863 -8.34 37.63 -8.66
C GLU A 863 -8.39 38.53 -7.42
N PHE A 864 -7.55 38.24 -6.42
CA PHE A 864 -7.37 39.12 -5.27
C PHE A 864 -6.87 40.52 -5.71
N GLY A 865 -5.91 40.58 -6.63
CA GLY A 865 -5.41 41.83 -7.20
C GLY A 865 -6.49 42.65 -7.91
N VAL A 866 -7.44 42.02 -8.60
CA VAL A 866 -8.59 42.69 -9.23
C VAL A 866 -9.48 43.33 -8.18
N MET A 867 -9.83 42.61 -7.13
CA MET A 867 -10.65 43.14 -6.04
C MET A 867 -9.99 44.37 -5.40
N VAL A 868 -8.68 44.28 -5.10
CA VAL A 868 -7.96 45.42 -4.50
C VAL A 868 -7.86 46.60 -5.45
N LEU A 869 -7.62 46.35 -6.74
CA LEU A 869 -7.59 47.37 -7.79
C LEU A 869 -8.94 48.11 -7.88
N GLU A 870 -10.05 47.38 -7.78
CA GLU A 870 -11.40 47.93 -7.85
C GLU A 870 -11.77 48.80 -6.66
N GLN A 871 -11.41 48.35 -5.46
CA GLN A 871 -11.90 48.97 -4.22
C GLN A 871 -10.98 50.06 -3.68
N TYR A 872 -9.65 49.90 -3.82
CA TYR A 872 -8.69 50.71 -3.07
C TYR A 872 -7.75 51.58 -3.91
N ILE A 873 -7.63 51.33 -5.22
CA ILE A 873 -6.70 52.08 -6.07
C ILE A 873 -7.41 53.22 -6.81
N PRO A 874 -7.13 54.50 -6.48
CA PRO A 874 -7.77 55.62 -7.14
C PRO A 874 -7.35 55.72 -8.61
N ALA A 875 -8.30 56.04 -9.49
CA ALA A 875 -8.05 56.16 -10.94
C ALA A 875 -6.90 57.14 -11.28
N ALA A 876 -6.80 58.25 -10.54
CA ALA A 876 -5.77 59.28 -10.72
C ALA A 876 -4.34 58.78 -10.43
N SER A 877 -4.19 57.70 -9.67
CA SER A 877 -2.88 57.16 -9.27
C SER A 877 -2.23 56.27 -10.34
N LEU A 878 -2.97 55.91 -11.38
CA LEU A 878 -2.50 55.08 -12.49
C LEU A 878 -2.25 55.93 -13.73
N THR A 879 -1.16 55.64 -14.44
CA THR A 879 -0.88 56.21 -15.77
C THR A 879 -1.76 55.54 -16.82
N ILE A 880 -2.06 56.25 -17.93
CA ILE A 880 -2.85 55.69 -19.03
C ILE A 880 -2.20 54.43 -19.61
N LYS A 881 -0.86 54.37 -19.67
CA LYS A 881 -0.11 53.15 -20.06
C LYS A 881 -0.38 51.96 -19.13
N GLN A 882 -0.42 52.18 -17.81
CA GLN A 882 -0.75 51.12 -16.85
C GLN A 882 -2.19 50.63 -17.02
N VAL A 883 -3.12 51.55 -17.28
CA VAL A 883 -4.52 51.20 -17.58
C VAL A 883 -4.62 50.39 -18.88
N ILE A 884 -3.94 50.81 -19.94
CA ILE A 884 -3.93 50.09 -21.23
C ILE A 884 -3.35 48.68 -21.05
N ALA A 885 -2.32 48.52 -20.22
CA ALA A 885 -1.75 47.21 -19.94
C ALA A 885 -2.81 46.23 -19.38
N THR A 886 -3.70 46.70 -18.50
CA THR A 886 -4.81 45.88 -17.98
C THR A 886 -5.80 45.45 -19.08
N GLY A 887 -5.98 46.26 -20.13
CA GLY A 887 -6.76 45.91 -21.32
C GLY A 887 -6.16 44.76 -22.16
N ASN A 888 -4.88 44.46 -21.95
CA ASN A 888 -4.15 43.34 -22.57
C ASN A 888 -4.05 42.09 -21.69
N HIS A 889 -4.64 42.12 -20.49
CA HIS A 889 -4.53 41.04 -19.54
C HIS A 889 -5.33 39.78 -19.96
N GLU A 890 -4.87 38.59 -19.59
CA GLU A 890 -5.53 37.32 -19.94
C GLU A 890 -6.91 37.14 -19.28
N LEU A 891 -7.05 37.60 -18.04
CA LEU A 891 -8.31 37.70 -17.31
C LEU A 891 -9.31 38.67 -17.97
N LEU A 892 -10.50 38.16 -18.27
CA LEU A 892 -11.61 38.99 -18.74
C LEU A 892 -11.99 40.08 -17.72
N SER A 893 -12.07 39.76 -16.42
CA SER A 893 -12.42 40.73 -15.37
C SER A 893 -11.47 41.92 -15.31
N VAL A 894 -10.17 41.70 -15.51
CA VAL A 894 -9.15 42.76 -15.60
C VAL A 894 -9.37 43.62 -16.85
N ARG A 895 -9.70 43.01 -17.99
CA ARG A 895 -10.02 43.77 -19.22
C ARG A 895 -11.31 44.56 -19.06
N GLU A 896 -12.33 44.02 -18.42
CA GLU A 896 -13.57 44.73 -18.12
C GLU A 896 -13.34 45.91 -17.17
N TRP A 897 -12.44 45.78 -16.20
CA TRP A 897 -12.01 46.91 -15.38
C TRP A 897 -11.41 48.03 -16.22
N CYS A 898 -10.53 47.71 -17.18
CA CYS A 898 -9.97 48.68 -18.13
C CYS A 898 -11.09 49.42 -18.89
N ARG A 899 -12.13 48.71 -19.33
CA ARG A 899 -13.27 49.31 -20.04
C ARG A 899 -14.04 50.28 -19.15
N ARG A 900 -14.39 49.85 -17.94
CA ARG A 900 -15.06 50.70 -16.94
C ARG A 900 -14.24 51.95 -16.63
N PHE A 901 -12.91 51.82 -16.54
CA PHE A 901 -12.04 52.97 -16.33
C PHE A 901 -12.19 54.00 -17.47
N TYR A 902 -12.17 53.56 -18.72
CA TYR A 902 -12.34 54.45 -19.88
C TYR A 902 -13.72 55.14 -19.87
N GLU A 903 -14.79 54.39 -19.60
CA GLU A 903 -16.17 54.89 -19.53
C GLU A 903 -16.37 55.90 -18.39
N GLN A 904 -15.72 55.70 -17.25
CA GLN A 904 -15.85 56.57 -16.09
C GLN A 904 -14.94 57.81 -16.15
N ASN A 905 -13.89 57.80 -16.98
CA ASN A 905 -12.86 58.84 -17.02
C ASN A 905 -12.75 59.54 -18.39
N ILE A 906 -13.85 59.67 -19.13
CA ILE A 906 -13.89 60.20 -20.51
C ILE A 906 -13.09 61.50 -20.68
N SER A 907 -13.28 62.49 -19.79
CA SER A 907 -12.58 63.78 -19.89
C SER A 907 -11.06 63.64 -19.81
N ARG A 908 -10.57 62.72 -18.96
CA ARG A 908 -9.14 62.41 -18.85
C ARG A 908 -8.63 61.68 -20.10
N ILE A 909 -9.42 60.72 -20.60
CA ILE A 909 -9.08 60.00 -21.83
C ILE A 909 -8.98 60.95 -23.03
N LYS A 910 -9.84 61.98 -23.11
CA LYS A 910 -9.73 63.04 -24.12
C LYS A 910 -8.47 63.89 -23.95
N PHE A 911 -8.17 64.29 -22.72
CA PHE A 911 -6.98 65.09 -22.43
C PHE A 911 -5.67 64.35 -22.75
N GLU A 912 -5.59 63.06 -22.39
CA GLU A 912 -4.43 62.19 -22.64
C GLU A 912 -4.62 61.30 -23.87
N ARG A 913 -5.35 61.79 -24.89
CA ARG A 913 -5.76 61.02 -26.08
C ARG A 913 -4.63 60.25 -26.74
N ASP A 914 -3.50 60.89 -26.98
CA ASP A 914 -2.43 60.30 -27.79
C ASP A 914 -1.87 59.03 -27.12
N GLU A 915 -1.81 58.98 -25.79
CA GLU A 915 -1.50 57.73 -25.09
C GLU A 915 -2.68 56.77 -25.07
N ALA A 916 -3.90 57.27 -24.82
CA ALA A 916 -5.11 56.44 -24.69
C ALA A 916 -5.45 55.64 -25.95
N THR A 917 -5.15 56.19 -27.14
CA THR A 917 -5.36 55.49 -28.42
C THR A 917 -4.59 54.17 -28.52
N GLY A 918 -3.54 53.97 -27.72
CA GLY A 918 -2.80 52.72 -27.64
C GLY A 918 -3.66 51.49 -27.25
N LEU A 919 -4.84 51.69 -26.65
CA LEU A 919 -5.79 50.59 -26.39
C LEU A 919 -6.30 49.93 -27.70
N LEU A 920 -6.29 50.65 -28.81
CA LEU A 920 -6.67 50.12 -30.13
C LEU A 920 -5.75 48.99 -30.59
N ASP A 921 -4.51 48.94 -30.12
CA ASP A 921 -3.54 47.91 -30.46
C ASP A 921 -3.54 46.71 -29.48
N ALA A 922 -4.56 46.60 -28.62
CA ALA A 922 -4.66 45.50 -27.67
C ALA A 922 -4.65 44.11 -28.36
N ALA A 923 -4.01 43.13 -27.74
CA ALA A 923 -3.93 41.75 -28.23
C ALA A 923 -5.31 41.08 -28.33
N TRP A 924 -6.23 41.42 -27.40
CA TRP A 924 -7.55 40.81 -27.31
C TRP A 924 -8.59 41.52 -28.16
N ASP A 925 -9.35 40.73 -28.93
CA ASP A 925 -10.36 41.24 -29.86
C ASP A 925 -11.45 42.03 -29.13
N ASP A 926 -11.93 41.53 -27.99
CA ASP A 926 -12.98 42.18 -27.19
C ASP A 926 -12.57 43.59 -26.71
N THR A 927 -11.33 43.76 -26.24
CA THR A 927 -10.78 45.08 -25.87
C THR A 927 -10.67 46.01 -27.08
N ARG A 928 -10.22 45.52 -28.24
CA ARG A 928 -10.16 46.37 -29.45
C ARG A 928 -11.55 46.77 -29.95
N HIS A 929 -12.51 45.87 -29.91
CA HIS A 929 -13.90 46.19 -30.27
C HIS A 929 -14.46 47.28 -29.35
N PHE A 930 -14.25 47.14 -28.04
CA PHE A 930 -14.60 48.18 -27.08
C PHE A 930 -13.89 49.50 -27.41
N ALA A 931 -12.58 49.51 -27.60
CA ALA A 931 -11.81 50.73 -27.88
C ALA A 931 -12.34 51.47 -29.12
N LYS A 932 -12.61 50.74 -30.22
CA LYS A 932 -13.20 51.34 -31.44
C LYS A 932 -14.58 51.91 -31.20
N ALA A 933 -15.43 51.24 -30.42
CA ALA A 933 -16.75 51.75 -30.06
C ALA A 933 -16.62 53.02 -29.21
N PHE A 934 -15.81 52.98 -28.16
CA PHE A 934 -15.56 54.08 -27.25
C PHE A 934 -15.06 55.34 -27.96
N PHE A 935 -14.02 55.21 -28.81
CA PHE A 935 -13.49 56.35 -29.57
C PHE A 935 -14.46 56.84 -30.65
N ARG A 936 -15.36 56.00 -31.18
CA ARG A 936 -16.38 56.43 -32.12
C ARG A 936 -17.50 57.22 -31.45
N GLU A 937 -17.89 56.82 -30.24
CA GLU A 937 -19.05 57.38 -29.53
C GLU A 937 -18.72 58.64 -28.73
N HIS A 938 -17.55 58.67 -28.07
CA HIS A 938 -17.25 59.73 -27.11
C HIS A 938 -16.33 60.83 -27.65
N PHE A 939 -15.66 60.61 -28.78
CA PHE A 939 -14.79 61.62 -29.39
C PHE A 939 -15.53 62.36 -30.50
N THR A 940 -15.35 63.67 -30.49
CA THR A 940 -15.83 64.59 -31.52
C THR A 940 -14.68 65.01 -32.42
N LYS A 941 -14.98 65.77 -33.48
CA LYS A 941 -13.95 66.24 -34.41
C LYS A 941 -12.93 67.16 -33.74
N GLU A 942 -13.33 67.94 -32.74
CA GLU A 942 -12.45 68.84 -31.98
C GLU A 942 -11.45 68.08 -31.08
N ASP A 943 -11.77 66.82 -30.75
CA ASP A 943 -10.92 65.97 -29.92
C ASP A 943 -9.80 65.31 -30.73
N TRP A 944 -9.77 65.41 -32.06
CA TRP A 944 -8.77 64.76 -32.91
C TRP A 944 -7.74 65.74 -33.47
N SER A 945 -6.51 65.26 -33.66
CA SER A 945 -5.49 65.95 -34.45
C SER A 945 -5.19 65.17 -35.73
N PRO A 946 -4.74 65.83 -36.81
CA PRO A 946 -4.30 65.14 -38.03
C PRO A 946 -3.22 64.09 -37.74
N GLU A 947 -2.32 64.35 -36.79
CA GLU A 947 -1.25 63.44 -36.40
C GLU A 947 -1.79 62.17 -35.72
N SER A 948 -2.71 62.32 -34.77
CA SER A 948 -3.33 61.18 -34.06
C SER A 948 -4.16 60.31 -35.00
N LEU A 949 -4.91 60.92 -35.93
CA LEU A 949 -5.72 60.18 -36.91
C LEU A 949 -4.85 59.43 -37.93
N ILE A 950 -3.76 60.05 -38.39
CA ILE A 950 -2.79 59.39 -39.27
C ILE A 950 -2.09 58.24 -38.53
N SER A 951 -1.72 58.42 -37.27
CA SER A 951 -1.08 57.39 -36.45
C SER A 951 -1.97 56.13 -36.32
N ILE A 952 -3.27 56.30 -36.04
CA ILE A 952 -4.22 55.17 -36.00
C ILE A 952 -4.35 54.51 -37.39
N ALA A 953 -4.41 55.32 -38.45
CA ALA A 953 -4.50 54.84 -39.82
C ALA A 953 -3.22 54.15 -40.32
N ASP A 954 -2.09 54.33 -39.64
CA ASP A 954 -0.81 53.65 -39.91
C ASP A 954 -0.62 52.35 -39.10
N SER A 955 -1.61 51.95 -38.28
CA SER A 955 -1.51 50.67 -37.55
C SER A 955 -1.27 49.50 -38.52
N VAL A 956 -0.37 48.60 -38.12
CA VAL A 956 -0.07 47.35 -38.84
C VAL A 956 -1.24 46.36 -38.79
N ARG A 957 -2.19 46.55 -37.86
CA ARG A 957 -3.39 45.72 -37.74
C ARG A 957 -4.46 46.20 -38.70
N ALA A 958 -4.85 45.35 -39.66
CA ALA A 958 -5.79 45.73 -40.72
C ALA A 958 -7.14 46.27 -40.21
N ASP A 959 -7.62 45.76 -39.06
CA ASP A 959 -8.87 46.16 -38.44
C ASP A 959 -8.80 47.51 -37.71
N VAL A 960 -7.63 47.88 -37.17
CA VAL A 960 -7.36 49.20 -36.58
C VAL A 960 -7.10 50.22 -37.69
N GLN A 961 -6.34 49.82 -38.70
CA GLN A 961 -6.08 50.62 -39.89
C GLN A 961 -7.38 51.03 -40.61
N ALA A 962 -8.33 50.10 -40.73
CA ALA A 962 -9.65 50.37 -41.30
C ALA A 962 -10.42 51.41 -40.47
N PHE A 963 -10.37 51.28 -39.14
CA PHE A 963 -10.98 52.25 -38.23
C PHE A 963 -10.30 53.63 -38.31
N GLY A 964 -8.97 53.69 -38.39
CA GLY A 964 -8.25 54.96 -38.62
C GLY A 964 -8.67 55.65 -39.92
N ARG A 965 -8.86 54.90 -41.01
CA ARG A 965 -9.40 55.46 -42.27
C ARG A 965 -10.84 55.94 -42.16
N GLU A 966 -11.68 55.22 -41.40
CA GLU A 966 -13.04 55.63 -41.10
C GLU A 966 -13.04 56.99 -40.36
N LEU A 967 -12.20 57.13 -39.33
CA LEU A 967 -12.08 58.38 -38.57
C LEU A 967 -11.50 59.52 -39.42
N LEU A 968 -10.46 59.25 -40.23
CA LEU A 968 -9.91 60.22 -41.19
C LEU A 968 -10.96 60.76 -42.16
N THR A 969 -11.92 59.93 -42.57
CA THR A 969 -12.99 60.34 -43.48
C THR A 969 -14.10 61.09 -42.74
N SER A 970 -14.46 60.63 -41.54
CA SER A 970 -15.62 61.12 -40.79
C SER A 970 -15.35 62.42 -40.03
N HIS A 971 -14.11 62.68 -39.64
CA HIS A 971 -13.69 63.89 -38.93
C HIS A 971 -12.81 64.81 -39.79
N PHE A 972 -12.88 64.65 -41.11
CA PHE A 972 -12.16 65.50 -42.05
C PHE A 972 -12.69 66.95 -42.01
N GLU A 973 -11.80 67.93 -41.86
CA GLU A 973 -12.11 69.34 -42.02
C GLU A 973 -11.36 69.96 -43.20
N ASP A 974 -12.07 70.79 -43.97
CA ASP A 974 -11.53 71.41 -45.19
C ASP A 974 -10.26 72.25 -44.92
N LYS A 975 -10.18 72.84 -43.72
CA LYS A 975 -9.05 73.66 -43.27
C LYS A 975 -7.74 72.86 -43.14
N ASP A 976 -7.84 71.57 -42.83
CA ASP A 976 -6.70 70.67 -42.61
C ASP A 976 -6.36 69.86 -43.86
N GLY A 977 -7.13 70.03 -44.95
CA GLY A 977 -6.99 69.25 -46.18
C GLY A 977 -5.60 69.34 -46.83
N ARG A 978 -4.93 70.50 -46.72
CA ARG A 978 -3.54 70.67 -47.16
C ARG A 978 -2.58 69.83 -46.32
N GLU A 979 -2.75 69.84 -45.00
CA GLU A 979 -1.88 69.10 -44.08
C GLU A 979 -2.04 67.59 -44.26
N TYR A 980 -3.29 67.11 -44.42
CA TYR A 980 -3.56 65.71 -44.76
C TYR A 980 -2.96 65.32 -46.11
N LEU A 981 -3.14 66.13 -47.16
CA LEU A 981 -2.54 65.85 -48.47
C LEU A 981 -1.02 65.73 -48.37
N LEU A 982 -0.36 66.65 -47.68
CA LEU A 982 1.09 66.65 -47.53
C LEU A 982 1.57 65.42 -46.75
N LYS A 983 1.04 65.19 -45.52
CA LYS A 983 1.47 64.09 -44.66
C LYS A 983 1.17 62.71 -45.27
N LEU A 984 -0.01 62.53 -45.89
CA LEU A 984 -0.37 61.26 -46.54
C LEU A 984 0.44 61.01 -47.82
N SER A 985 0.81 62.06 -48.56
CA SER A 985 1.63 61.92 -49.78
C SER A 985 3.06 61.43 -49.48
N GLN A 986 3.63 61.87 -48.35
CA GLN A 986 4.97 61.51 -47.89
C GLN A 986 5.02 60.11 -47.23
N HIS A 987 3.86 59.48 -47.01
CA HIS A 987 3.76 58.23 -46.29
C HIS A 987 4.36 57.04 -47.06
N HIS A 988 5.05 56.10 -46.40
CA HIS A 988 5.64 54.94 -47.10
C HIS A 988 4.59 53.91 -47.56
N ASN A 989 3.47 53.81 -46.85
CA ASN A 989 2.38 52.86 -47.14
C ASN A 989 1.62 53.22 -48.43
N VAL A 990 1.56 52.27 -49.36
CA VAL A 990 0.89 52.42 -50.67
C VAL A 990 -0.60 52.78 -50.54
N ASN A 991 -1.30 52.24 -49.54
CA ASN A 991 -2.73 52.52 -49.32
C ASN A 991 -2.96 53.94 -48.80
N MET A 992 -2.07 54.45 -47.94
CA MET A 992 -2.13 55.83 -47.45
C MET A 992 -1.81 56.83 -48.58
N GLN A 993 -0.84 56.50 -49.42
CA GLN A 993 -0.55 57.28 -50.63
C GLN A 993 -1.67 57.24 -51.66
N LEU A 994 -2.37 56.11 -51.83
CA LEU A 994 -3.60 56.07 -52.63
C LEU A 994 -4.67 56.97 -52.03
N PHE A 995 -4.82 56.98 -50.70
CA PHE A 995 -5.78 57.84 -50.02
C PHE A 995 -5.47 59.33 -50.21
N ALA A 996 -4.18 59.72 -50.25
CA ALA A 996 -3.75 61.07 -50.59
C ALA A 996 -4.31 61.57 -51.94
N THR A 997 -4.56 60.68 -52.91
CA THR A 997 -5.12 61.06 -54.22
C THR A 997 -6.51 61.68 -54.14
N VAL A 998 -7.28 61.41 -53.07
CA VAL A 998 -8.62 61.99 -52.85
C VAL A 998 -8.53 63.50 -52.62
N TYR A 999 -7.40 63.98 -52.11
CA TYR A 999 -7.19 65.37 -51.73
C TYR A 999 -6.53 66.21 -52.85
N LEU A 1000 -6.01 65.57 -53.91
CA LEU A 1000 -5.26 66.27 -54.97
C LEU A 1000 -6.08 67.36 -55.68
N GLU A 1001 -7.25 67.00 -56.21
CA GLU A 1001 -8.08 67.95 -56.98
C GLU A 1001 -8.50 69.15 -56.12
N ARG A 1002 -8.88 68.91 -54.86
CA ARG A 1002 -9.45 69.94 -54.00
C ARG A 1002 -8.39 70.85 -53.36
N TYR A 1003 -7.19 70.33 -53.08
CA TYR A 1003 -6.17 71.07 -52.34
C TYR A 1003 -4.88 71.33 -53.11
N ALA A 1004 -4.68 70.80 -54.32
CA ALA A 1004 -3.51 71.09 -55.15
C ALA A 1004 -3.83 71.72 -56.51
N ALA A 1005 -5.05 71.59 -57.05
CA ALA A 1005 -5.39 72.10 -58.38
C ALA A 1005 -5.17 73.62 -58.53
N GLY A 1006 -4.68 74.03 -59.70
CA GLY A 1006 -4.48 75.42 -60.09
C GLY A 1006 -3.39 76.16 -59.32
N ASN A 1007 -2.57 75.46 -58.52
CA ASN A 1007 -1.53 76.07 -57.67
C ASN A 1007 -0.15 75.45 -57.92
N MET A 1008 0.72 76.20 -58.59
CA MET A 1008 2.06 75.74 -58.97
C MET A 1008 2.92 75.34 -57.76
N ASP A 1009 2.98 76.17 -56.72
CA ASP A 1009 3.80 75.91 -55.52
C ASP A 1009 3.43 74.57 -54.87
N ARG A 1010 2.13 74.22 -54.86
CA ARG A 1010 1.64 72.95 -54.31
C ARG A 1010 2.01 71.76 -55.21
N LEU A 1011 1.95 71.94 -56.52
CA LEU A 1011 2.40 70.94 -57.49
C LEU A 1011 3.92 70.70 -57.36
N GLU A 1012 4.70 71.72 -57.02
CA GLU A 1012 6.12 71.59 -56.71
C GLU A 1012 6.39 70.85 -55.39
N GLU A 1013 5.67 71.19 -54.32
CA GLU A 1013 5.74 70.46 -53.03
C GLU A 1013 5.41 68.96 -53.21
N LEU A 1014 4.45 68.63 -54.08
CA LEU A 1014 4.01 67.25 -54.35
C LEU A 1014 4.85 66.52 -55.42
N ARG A 1015 5.86 67.17 -56.00
CA ARG A 1015 6.75 66.57 -57.01
C ARG A 1015 7.32 65.21 -56.58
N PRO A 1016 7.88 65.05 -55.36
CA PRO A 1016 8.42 63.76 -54.94
C PRO A 1016 7.36 62.66 -54.86
N TYR A 1017 6.13 63.02 -54.47
CA TYR A 1017 4.99 62.10 -54.41
C TYR A 1017 4.58 61.61 -55.80
N PHE A 1018 4.48 62.52 -56.79
CA PHE A 1018 4.17 62.13 -58.17
C PHE A 1018 5.21 61.18 -58.75
N TYR A 1019 6.50 61.48 -58.58
CA TYR A 1019 7.57 60.57 -59.01
C TYR A 1019 7.49 59.21 -58.29
N THR A 1020 7.33 59.22 -56.97
CA THR A 1020 7.26 58.00 -56.15
C THR A 1020 6.10 57.09 -56.56
N VAL A 1021 4.91 57.63 -56.83
CA VAL A 1021 3.75 56.82 -57.20
C VAL A 1021 3.83 56.37 -58.66
N LEU A 1022 4.19 57.25 -59.60
CA LEU A 1022 4.17 56.95 -61.04
C LEU A 1022 5.28 55.99 -61.48
N THR A 1023 6.44 56.00 -60.83
CA THR A 1023 7.57 55.10 -61.17
C THR A 1023 7.43 53.67 -60.64
N ARG A 1024 6.50 53.40 -59.70
CA ARG A 1024 6.33 52.05 -59.13
C ARG A 1024 5.86 51.02 -60.15
N VAL A 1025 6.65 49.98 -60.38
CA VAL A 1025 6.30 48.89 -61.31
C VAL A 1025 5.26 47.95 -60.67
N ASN A 1026 4.19 47.62 -61.39
CA ASN A 1026 3.13 46.67 -60.98
C ASN A 1026 2.42 46.96 -59.63
N LYS A 1027 2.46 48.20 -59.12
CA LYS A 1027 1.76 48.62 -57.89
C LYS A 1027 0.99 49.93 -58.11
N ALA A 1028 0.02 50.18 -57.24
CA ALA A 1028 -0.71 51.45 -57.15
C ALA A 1028 -1.46 51.89 -58.44
N ARG A 1029 -1.96 50.95 -59.26
CA ARG A 1029 -2.63 51.24 -60.54
C ARG A 1029 -3.71 52.32 -60.44
N VAL A 1030 -4.57 52.24 -59.42
CA VAL A 1030 -5.64 53.23 -59.18
C VAL A 1030 -5.08 54.61 -58.85
N ALA A 1031 -4.03 54.68 -58.01
CA ALA A 1031 -3.41 55.95 -57.65
C ALA A 1031 -2.73 56.60 -58.87
N LYS A 1032 -2.02 55.79 -59.68
CA LYS A 1032 -1.40 56.26 -60.93
C LYS A 1032 -2.41 56.85 -61.89
N GLU A 1033 -3.53 56.17 -62.12
CA GLU A 1033 -4.56 56.65 -63.04
C GLU A 1033 -5.15 57.99 -62.56
N ARG A 1034 -5.38 58.14 -61.26
CA ARG A 1034 -5.85 59.41 -60.67
C ARG A 1034 -4.83 60.53 -60.79
N ILE A 1035 -3.56 60.24 -60.51
CA ILE A 1035 -2.47 61.23 -60.64
C ILE A 1035 -2.26 61.63 -62.10
N PHE A 1036 -2.25 60.66 -63.04
CA PHE A 1036 -2.12 60.98 -64.47
C PHE A 1036 -3.25 61.87 -64.95
N ARG A 1037 -4.49 61.58 -64.55
CA ARG A 1037 -5.64 62.42 -64.88
C ARG A 1037 -5.54 63.82 -64.27
N PHE A 1038 -5.19 63.90 -62.99
CA PHE A 1038 -4.98 65.18 -62.30
C PHE A 1038 -3.91 66.03 -63.01
N LEU A 1039 -2.73 65.45 -63.27
CA LEU A 1039 -1.64 66.15 -63.95
C LEU A 1039 -2.01 66.56 -65.38
N GLU A 1040 -2.71 65.71 -66.14
CA GLU A 1040 -3.19 66.07 -67.48
C GLU A 1040 -4.15 67.26 -67.45
N ASN A 1041 -5.08 67.29 -66.50
CA ASN A 1041 -6.00 68.42 -66.33
C ASN A 1041 -5.24 69.71 -65.99
N GLU A 1042 -4.29 69.65 -65.06
CA GLU A 1042 -3.45 70.80 -64.67
C GLU A 1042 -2.63 71.32 -65.85
N ALA A 1043 -2.04 70.42 -66.65
CA ALA A 1043 -1.27 70.78 -67.83
C ALA A 1043 -2.08 71.53 -68.90
N MET A 1044 -3.41 71.35 -68.95
CA MET A 1044 -4.27 72.02 -69.93
C MET A 1044 -4.69 73.44 -69.53
N GLN A 1045 -4.35 73.90 -68.33
CA GLN A 1045 -4.83 75.19 -67.81
C GLN A 1045 -4.04 76.38 -68.37
N SER A 1046 -2.71 76.28 -68.41
CA SER A 1046 -1.84 77.35 -68.92
C SER A 1046 -0.46 76.82 -69.30
N GLN A 1047 0.29 77.61 -70.07
CA GLN A 1047 1.61 77.22 -70.55
C GLN A 1047 2.62 76.87 -69.42
N PRO A 1048 2.71 77.62 -68.30
CA PRO A 1048 3.60 77.24 -67.20
C PRO A 1048 3.30 75.86 -66.59
N PHE A 1049 2.01 75.51 -66.43
CA PHE A 1049 1.61 74.19 -65.94
C PHE A 1049 1.87 73.11 -66.98
N ALA A 1050 1.70 73.42 -68.26
CA ALA A 1050 2.02 72.53 -69.37
C ALA A 1050 3.52 72.20 -69.42
N GLU A 1051 4.40 73.19 -69.21
CA GLU A 1051 5.86 73.00 -69.11
C GLU A 1051 6.22 72.14 -67.89
N TYR A 1052 5.70 72.49 -66.71
CA TYR A 1052 5.97 71.77 -65.46
C TYR A 1052 5.52 70.31 -65.50
N VAL A 1053 4.25 70.05 -65.86
CA VAL A 1053 3.72 68.70 -65.98
C VAL A 1053 4.39 67.96 -67.14
N GLY A 1054 4.65 68.67 -68.25
CA GLY A 1054 5.35 68.13 -69.41
C GLY A 1054 6.71 67.53 -69.02
N HIS A 1055 7.49 68.21 -68.18
CA HIS A 1055 8.75 67.68 -67.65
C HIS A 1055 8.58 66.41 -66.80
N ILE A 1056 7.60 66.39 -65.90
CA ILE A 1056 7.30 65.21 -65.09
C ILE A 1056 6.91 64.04 -66.00
N ILE A 1057 5.97 64.25 -66.91
CA ILE A 1057 5.46 63.19 -67.82
C ILE A 1057 6.56 62.70 -68.77
N ALA A 1058 7.40 63.60 -69.29
CA ALA A 1058 8.54 63.23 -70.13
C ALA A 1058 9.53 62.33 -69.37
N HIS A 1059 9.89 62.70 -68.13
CA HIS A 1059 10.75 61.87 -67.28
C HIS A 1059 10.12 60.51 -66.98
N ILE A 1060 8.84 60.51 -66.58
CA ILE A 1060 8.09 59.28 -66.29
C ILE A 1060 8.00 58.39 -67.54
N SER A 1061 7.79 58.95 -68.74
CA SER A 1061 7.69 58.18 -70.00
C SER A 1061 8.92 57.33 -70.32
N GLY A 1062 10.11 57.74 -69.84
CA GLY A 1062 11.36 57.00 -69.99
C GLY A 1062 11.53 55.85 -69.00
N THR A 1063 10.74 55.80 -67.92
CA THR A 1063 10.93 54.88 -66.79
C THR A 1063 9.76 53.90 -66.57
N VAL A 1064 8.64 54.04 -67.30
CA VAL A 1064 7.40 53.28 -67.04
C VAL A 1064 7.10 52.15 -68.05
N SER A 1065 6.22 51.23 -67.64
CA SER A 1065 5.70 50.12 -68.46
C SER A 1065 4.96 50.58 -69.72
N ILE A 1066 4.85 49.72 -70.74
CA ILE A 1066 4.22 50.03 -72.05
C ILE A 1066 2.83 50.66 -71.90
N GLY A 1067 2.02 50.17 -70.95
CA GLY A 1067 0.66 50.69 -70.70
C GLY A 1067 0.64 52.11 -70.12
N ASP A 1068 1.54 52.42 -69.18
CA ASP A 1068 1.70 53.78 -68.64
C ASP A 1068 2.37 54.71 -69.66
N LYS A 1069 3.28 54.18 -70.49
CA LYS A 1069 3.97 54.93 -71.55
C LYS A 1069 2.99 55.44 -72.60
N ALA A 1070 2.00 54.63 -72.98
CA ALA A 1070 0.92 55.07 -73.87
C ALA A 1070 0.14 56.27 -73.28
N ARG A 1071 -0.13 56.26 -71.97
CA ARG A 1071 -0.78 57.39 -71.28
C ARG A 1071 0.11 58.63 -71.27
N CYS A 1072 1.40 58.49 -70.95
CA CYS A 1072 2.35 59.61 -71.00
C CYS A 1072 2.45 60.22 -72.40
N ILE A 1073 2.52 59.40 -73.46
CA ILE A 1073 2.51 59.86 -74.85
C ILE A 1073 1.22 60.63 -75.17
N GLY A 1074 0.07 60.11 -74.72
CA GLY A 1074 -1.22 60.79 -74.86
C GLY A 1074 -1.22 62.18 -74.22
N ILE A 1075 -0.76 62.29 -72.97
CA ILE A 1075 -0.70 63.57 -72.24
C ILE A 1075 0.28 64.54 -72.94
N MET A 1076 1.47 64.09 -73.33
CA MET A 1076 2.44 64.93 -74.05
C MET A 1076 1.89 65.44 -75.39
N ARG A 1077 1.16 64.59 -76.13
CA ARG A 1077 0.47 65.00 -77.37
C ARG A 1077 -0.59 66.06 -77.09
N SER A 1078 -1.42 65.86 -76.06
CA SER A 1078 -2.44 66.84 -75.65
C SER A 1078 -1.80 68.19 -75.34
N ILE A 1079 -0.65 68.19 -74.64
CA ILE A 1079 0.12 69.39 -74.34
C ILE A 1079 0.61 70.08 -75.62
N GLN A 1080 1.32 69.36 -76.51
CA GLN A 1080 1.86 69.92 -77.76
C GLN A 1080 0.78 70.43 -78.72
N THR A 1081 -0.45 69.91 -78.63
CA THR A 1081 -1.56 70.37 -79.48
C THR A 1081 -2.06 71.75 -79.06
N ARG A 1082 -1.91 72.12 -77.78
CA ARG A 1082 -2.49 73.35 -77.21
C ARG A 1082 -1.44 74.41 -76.88
N TYR A 1083 -0.23 74.01 -76.51
CA TYR A 1083 0.85 74.89 -76.08
C TYR A 1083 2.17 74.52 -76.76
N THR A 1084 3.00 75.53 -77.02
CA THR A 1084 4.34 75.35 -77.58
C THR A 1084 5.32 74.96 -76.47
N VAL A 1085 5.31 73.67 -76.10
CA VAL A 1085 6.20 73.10 -75.07
C VAL A 1085 7.14 72.09 -75.70
N GLU A 1086 8.43 72.19 -75.39
CA GLU A 1086 9.46 71.26 -75.86
C GLU A 1086 9.33 69.91 -75.13
N LEU A 1087 8.84 68.89 -75.83
CA LEU A 1087 8.65 67.53 -75.30
C LEU A 1087 9.28 66.51 -76.26
N PRO A 1088 9.75 65.35 -75.76
CA PRO A 1088 10.42 64.31 -76.55
C PRO A 1088 9.43 63.49 -77.39
N LEU A 1089 8.52 64.18 -78.09
CA LEU A 1089 7.48 63.60 -78.94
C LEU A 1089 7.48 64.34 -80.28
N THR A 1090 7.51 63.58 -81.38
CA THR A 1090 7.41 64.10 -82.74
C THR A 1090 6.15 63.51 -83.38
N VAL A 1091 5.22 64.38 -83.78
CA VAL A 1091 3.94 63.97 -84.41
C VAL A 1091 4.07 64.10 -85.92
N ASN A 1092 4.03 62.97 -86.65
CA ASN A 1092 4.04 62.95 -88.10
C ASN A 1092 2.61 62.82 -88.64
N GLU A 1093 2.16 63.73 -89.51
CA GLU A 1093 0.84 63.63 -90.17
C GLU A 1093 0.86 62.55 -91.27
N PHE A 1094 0.00 61.55 -91.15
CA PHE A 1094 -0.17 60.50 -92.17
C PHE A 1094 -1.40 60.80 -93.03
N ARG A 1095 -1.23 61.07 -94.34
CA ARG A 1095 -2.35 61.18 -95.29
C ARG A 1095 -2.91 59.79 -95.61
N VAL A 1096 -4.12 59.49 -95.16
CA VAL A 1096 -4.87 58.29 -95.55
C VAL A 1096 -5.27 58.43 -97.03
N ARG A 1097 -4.75 57.57 -97.91
CA ARG A 1097 -5.28 57.39 -99.26
C ARG A 1097 -6.66 56.76 -99.17
N VAL A 1098 -7.65 57.44 -99.74
CA VAL A 1098 -8.99 56.92 -100.01
C VAL A 1098 -8.93 56.20 -101.36
N ASP A 1099 -9.17 54.89 -101.40
CA ASP A 1099 -9.55 54.20 -102.63
C ASP A 1099 -11.05 54.41 -102.88
N ILE A 1100 -11.41 55.09 -103.96
CA ILE A 1100 -12.48 54.64 -104.87
C ILE A 1100 -12.02 55.01 -106.30
N ASN A 1101 -11.30 54.07 -106.94
CA ASN A 1101 -10.67 54.14 -108.27
C ASN A 1101 -9.60 55.21 -108.50
#